data_AF-A0A348MJC6-F1
#
_entry.id   AF-A0A348MJC6-F1
#
_cell.length_a   1.000
_cell.length_b   1.000
_cell.length_c   1.000
_cell.angle_alpha   90.00
_cell.angle_beta   90.00
_cell.angle_gamma   90.00
#
_symmetry.space_group_name_H-M   'P 1'
#
loop_
_entity.id
_entity.type
_entity.pdbx_description
1 polymer ?
#
loop_
_entity_poly.entity_id
_entity_poly.type
_entity_poly.pdbx_seq_one_letter_code
_entity_poly.pdbx_strand_id
1 'polypeptide(L)'
;MFKKSFVILLFLFFFIIFLSSEEINFLKDPEGKDISNNNSVLKNNLKSFEFKFVSSEDKAYSVFWGRGEDTVAILPDSLKIFRVLVNPSKLEPGWYHIEILNKSKEKKLDFNFKVENSFSIFETVLKLLFGLVLFMLGLKFSSKGISRISGYRLKELLWNLSGSNVKGFLSGIILTLMMQSSTLFSIMVLSFVSDSLISISGAIYMFAGSAIGTSIIVQIISFNISFFSFLMIIIGFYLNDKSRRLKYVGLVIMGFGFIFFAIQYMASSMDPIKNSQIFINFLYLLENNLWILFVIFALLTFSVHSSAVTVAFAISLFTTGIVSFRTAVVMVSAANLGTSLTPFFAALKSGNKAKYLNNINILSKILTSIVFIILMFELENLTGFRLKNGRDIANLHLYYNILFSFVIIFILPLINYFSKFLKFEKLTKHQEKIIKENIIQNPTLALGKAQRDIIKMFEVVGKMLENSIEILRTNDTKLLSETIELDNIVDNYEKEISLFLVSIYEEELSEPISRKTKDLLFIVDELEHIGDIISKNLMLSLKKKINENYYFSDQGIDEIKELYREVLKTYSLTLESFTLFDKNIALMVLKRRENVLNKLTELQNKHLNRLREGHKESIETSTLHLDILNDYERINFHLYKIATNILKG
;
A
#
# COMPACT_ATOMS: atom_id res chain seq x y z
N MET A 1 -8.69 -3.30 -12.36
CA MET A 1 -9.74 -2.70 -13.21
C MET A 1 -10.19 -1.31 -12.76
N PHE A 2 -10.34 -1.02 -11.46
CA PHE A 2 -10.86 0.27 -10.95
C PHE A 2 -10.00 1.55 -11.18
N LYS A 3 -8.69 1.44 -11.44
CA LYS A 3 -7.81 2.60 -11.71
C LYS A 3 -8.15 3.36 -13.01
N LYS A 4 -8.76 2.71 -14.01
CA LYS A 4 -9.10 3.34 -15.30
C LYS A 4 -10.41 4.16 -15.25
N SER A 5 -11.35 3.77 -14.39
CA SER A 5 -12.67 4.41 -14.30
C SER A 5 -12.65 5.79 -13.62
N PHE A 6 -11.64 6.09 -12.79
CA PHE A 6 -11.60 7.35 -12.02
C PHE A 6 -11.19 8.58 -12.85
N VAL A 7 -10.20 8.46 -13.73
CA VAL A 7 -9.86 9.57 -14.65
C VAL A 7 -11.10 9.93 -15.47
N ILE A 8 -11.85 8.92 -15.92
CA ILE A 8 -13.06 9.07 -16.71
C ILE A 8 -14.20 9.69 -15.88
N LEU A 9 -14.38 9.29 -14.62
CA LEU A 9 -15.46 9.82 -13.76
C LEU A 9 -15.18 11.26 -13.28
N LEU A 10 -13.93 11.58 -12.96
CA LEU A 10 -13.51 12.96 -12.62
C LEU A 10 -13.61 13.86 -13.86
N PHE A 11 -13.25 13.33 -15.04
CA PHE A 11 -13.49 13.97 -16.33
C PHE A 11 -14.98 14.25 -16.53
N LEU A 12 -15.86 13.26 -16.37
CA LEU A 12 -17.31 13.42 -16.52
C LEU A 12 -17.93 14.39 -15.52
N PHE A 13 -17.52 14.35 -14.24
CA PHE A 13 -18.06 15.24 -13.20
C PHE A 13 -17.69 16.71 -13.44
N PHE A 14 -16.41 16.98 -13.76
CA PHE A 14 -16.00 18.33 -14.14
C PHE A 14 -16.59 18.76 -15.50
N PHE A 15 -16.70 17.85 -16.46
CA PHE A 15 -17.28 18.13 -17.78
C PHE A 15 -18.75 18.54 -17.68
N ILE A 16 -19.54 17.88 -16.81
CA ILE A 16 -20.97 18.21 -16.60
C ILE A 16 -21.16 19.55 -15.87
N ILE A 17 -20.32 19.87 -14.88
CA ILE A 17 -20.42 21.13 -14.12
C ILE A 17 -20.04 22.33 -15.01
N PHE A 18 -19.05 22.19 -15.90
CA PHE A 18 -18.47 23.30 -16.65
C PHE A 18 -19.00 23.52 -18.07
N LEU A 19 -19.73 22.55 -18.65
CA LEU A 19 -20.53 22.77 -19.88
C LEU A 19 -21.64 23.82 -19.70
N SER A 20 -21.88 24.30 -18.48
CA SER A 20 -22.92 25.29 -18.16
C SER A 20 -22.43 26.74 -18.08
N SER A 21 -21.11 27.02 -18.19
CA SER A 21 -20.56 28.38 -18.10
C SER A 21 -20.19 28.95 -19.47
N GLU A 22 -20.82 30.06 -19.86
CA GLU A 22 -20.48 30.81 -21.08
C GLU A 22 -19.06 31.42 -20.99
N GLU A 23 -18.28 31.29 -22.08
CA GLU A 23 -16.96 31.91 -22.20
C GLU A 23 -17.10 33.44 -22.43
N ILE A 24 -16.47 34.25 -21.57
CA ILE A 24 -16.45 35.70 -21.67
C ILE A 24 -15.00 36.18 -21.62
N ASN A 25 -14.59 37.04 -22.56
CA ASN A 25 -13.30 37.72 -22.55
C ASN A 25 -13.28 38.82 -21.47
N PHE A 26 -12.22 38.86 -20.65
CA PHE A 26 -12.09 39.83 -19.55
C PHE A 26 -11.21 41.02 -19.95
N LEU A 27 -11.49 42.19 -19.35
CA LEU A 27 -10.71 43.42 -19.51
C LEU A 27 -9.95 43.73 -18.24
N LYS A 28 -8.64 43.94 -18.34
CA LYS A 28 -7.80 44.36 -17.20
C LYS A 28 -7.21 45.75 -17.40
N ASP A 29 -7.09 46.50 -16.30
CA ASP A 29 -6.37 47.77 -16.23
C ASP A 29 -4.83 47.55 -16.24
N PRO A 30 -4.01 48.62 -16.29
CA PRO A 30 -2.54 48.51 -16.26
C PRO A 30 -1.97 47.86 -14.99
N GLU A 31 -2.72 47.83 -13.89
CA GLU A 31 -2.36 47.16 -12.63
C GLU A 31 -2.84 45.70 -12.58
N GLY A 32 -3.55 45.23 -13.63
CA GLY A 32 -4.04 43.86 -13.75
C GLY A 32 -5.40 43.59 -13.09
N LYS A 33 -6.11 44.63 -12.64
CA LYS A 33 -7.46 44.50 -12.04
C LYS A 33 -8.51 44.34 -13.12
N ASP A 34 -9.46 43.43 -12.89
CA ASP A 34 -10.61 43.23 -13.78
C ASP A 34 -11.56 44.43 -13.71
N ILE A 35 -11.73 45.14 -14.83
CA ILE A 35 -12.60 46.32 -14.95
C ILE A 35 -13.89 46.02 -15.73
N SER A 36 -14.14 44.76 -16.08
CA SER A 36 -15.33 44.35 -16.83
C SER A 36 -16.67 44.59 -16.12
N ASN A 37 -16.65 44.91 -14.83
CA ASN A 37 -17.83 45.17 -13.98
C ASN A 37 -17.84 46.58 -13.34
N ASN A 38 -17.03 47.54 -13.82
CA ASN A 38 -16.95 48.86 -13.21
C ASN A 38 -18.11 49.79 -13.66
N ASN A 39 -18.65 50.64 -12.77
CA ASN A 39 -19.86 51.46 -13.01
C ASN A 39 -19.75 52.47 -14.18
N SER A 40 -18.54 52.76 -14.67
CA SER A 40 -18.29 53.56 -15.88
C SER A 40 -18.45 52.77 -17.19
N VAL A 41 -18.58 51.44 -17.09
CA VAL A 41 -18.74 50.48 -18.19
C VAL A 41 -20.05 49.74 -17.99
N LEU A 42 -21.13 50.24 -18.60
CA LEU A 42 -22.44 49.60 -18.48
C LEU A 42 -22.51 48.37 -19.40
N LYS A 43 -22.81 47.21 -18.81
CA LYS A 43 -22.95 45.93 -19.51
C LYS A 43 -24.33 45.86 -20.18
N ASN A 44 -24.47 46.44 -21.37
CA ASN A 44 -25.69 46.27 -22.17
C ASN A 44 -25.63 44.95 -22.96
N ASN A 45 -26.58 44.06 -22.71
CA ASN A 45 -26.78 42.78 -23.41
C ASN A 45 -25.55 41.87 -23.54
N LEU A 46 -24.92 41.45 -22.42
CA LEU A 46 -23.94 40.33 -22.28
C LEU A 46 -22.76 40.22 -23.30
N LYS A 47 -22.66 41.08 -24.33
CA LYS A 47 -21.82 40.94 -25.52
C LYS A 47 -21.08 42.22 -25.91
N SER A 48 -21.28 43.33 -25.20
CA SER A 48 -20.58 44.59 -25.46
C SER A 48 -20.37 45.41 -24.18
N PHE A 49 -19.23 46.10 -24.11
CA PHE A 49 -18.91 47.10 -23.10
C PHE A 49 -19.24 48.49 -23.63
N GLU A 50 -19.93 49.30 -22.83
CA GLU A 50 -20.28 50.69 -23.16
C GLU A 50 -19.42 51.67 -22.34
N PHE A 51 -18.46 52.35 -22.98
CA PHE A 51 -17.74 53.45 -22.34
C PHE A 51 -18.57 54.73 -22.47
N LYS A 52 -18.89 55.36 -21.33
CA LYS A 52 -19.60 56.64 -21.28
C LYS A 52 -18.66 57.76 -20.87
N PHE A 53 -18.66 58.85 -21.63
CA PHE A 53 -18.10 60.11 -21.16
C PHE A 53 -19.05 61.26 -21.50
N VAL A 54 -19.08 62.24 -20.59
CA VAL A 54 -19.85 63.47 -20.74
C VAL A 54 -18.87 64.55 -21.14
N SER A 55 -19.15 65.24 -22.24
CA SER A 55 -18.38 66.43 -22.62
C SER A 55 -19.25 67.66 -22.55
N SER A 56 -18.70 68.75 -22.04
CA SER A 56 -19.32 70.08 -22.08
C SER A 56 -19.30 70.70 -23.48
N GLU A 57 -18.55 70.13 -24.43
CA GLU A 57 -18.40 70.60 -25.80
C GLU A 57 -19.34 69.82 -26.77
N ASP A 58 -20.23 70.52 -27.49
CA ASP A 58 -21.10 69.96 -28.56
C ASP A 58 -20.31 69.61 -29.84
N LYS A 59 -19.33 68.72 -29.74
CA LYS A 59 -18.47 68.33 -30.87
C LYS A 59 -18.50 66.83 -31.11
N ALA A 60 -18.32 66.40 -32.36
CA ALA A 60 -18.10 65.00 -32.72
C ALA A 60 -16.70 64.56 -32.25
N TYR A 61 -16.60 63.34 -31.70
CA TYR A 61 -15.33 62.75 -31.27
C TYR A 61 -14.99 61.54 -32.14
N SER A 62 -13.70 61.29 -32.31
CA SER A 62 -13.20 60.08 -32.96
C SER A 62 -12.59 59.18 -31.89
N VAL A 63 -13.03 57.93 -31.87
CA VAL A 63 -12.43 56.89 -31.02
C VAL A 63 -11.52 56.05 -31.88
N PHE A 64 -10.27 55.94 -31.43
CA PHE A 64 -9.30 55.01 -31.97
C PHE A 64 -9.27 53.78 -31.06
N TRP A 65 -9.41 52.59 -31.63
CA TRP A 65 -9.15 51.35 -30.91
C TRP A 65 -8.33 50.40 -31.79
N GLY A 66 -7.60 49.46 -31.18
CA GLY A 66 -6.78 48.48 -31.91
C GLY A 66 -5.32 48.91 -32.08
N ARG A 67 -4.60 48.30 -33.04
CA ARG A 67 -3.20 48.62 -33.38
C ARG A 67 -3.06 49.87 -34.29
N GLY A 68 -4.01 50.80 -34.22
CA GLY A 68 -3.90 52.13 -34.85
C GLY A 68 -4.73 52.40 -36.12
N GLU A 69 -5.67 51.54 -36.53
CA GLU A 69 -6.41 51.74 -37.81
C GLU A 69 -7.94 51.84 -37.71
N ASP A 70 -8.57 51.49 -36.58
CA ASP A 70 -10.04 51.55 -36.48
C ASP A 70 -10.50 52.90 -35.89
N THR A 71 -11.03 53.78 -36.74
CA THR A 71 -11.72 55.01 -36.33
C THR A 71 -13.22 54.88 -36.40
N VAL A 72 -13.92 55.09 -35.28
CA VAL A 72 -15.38 55.28 -35.27
C VAL A 72 -15.71 56.69 -34.82
N ALA A 73 -16.44 57.41 -35.66
CA ALA A 73 -16.98 58.72 -35.33
C ALA A 73 -18.22 58.54 -34.43
N ILE A 74 -18.23 59.20 -33.28
CA ILE A 74 -19.32 59.09 -32.30
C ILE A 74 -19.98 60.46 -32.16
N LEU A 75 -21.31 60.47 -32.31
CA LEU A 75 -22.15 61.64 -32.10
C LEU A 75 -22.76 61.58 -30.68
N PRO A 76 -22.97 62.74 -30.03
CA PRO A 76 -23.58 62.78 -28.71
C PRO A 76 -25.04 62.34 -28.80
N ASP A 77 -25.50 61.59 -27.78
CA ASP A 77 -26.92 61.36 -27.55
C ASP A 77 -27.60 62.69 -27.13
N SER A 78 -28.94 62.71 -27.09
CA SER A 78 -29.79 63.85 -26.68
C SER A 78 -29.40 64.51 -25.33
N LEU A 79 -28.63 63.80 -24.50
CA LEU A 79 -28.10 64.24 -23.20
C LEU A 79 -26.61 64.61 -23.21
N LYS A 80 -25.97 64.80 -24.38
CA LYS A 80 -24.51 65.05 -24.55
C LYS A 80 -23.59 63.94 -24.03
N ILE A 81 -24.10 62.71 -23.99
CA ILE A 81 -23.34 61.53 -23.56
C ILE A 81 -22.81 60.83 -24.81
N PHE A 82 -21.50 60.63 -24.86
CA PHE A 82 -20.85 59.82 -25.89
C PHE A 82 -20.73 58.39 -25.41
N ARG A 83 -21.06 57.44 -26.30
CA ARG A 83 -21.09 56.00 -25.99
C ARG A 83 -20.22 55.24 -26.98
N VAL A 84 -19.17 54.60 -26.48
CA VAL A 84 -18.33 53.68 -27.29
C VAL A 84 -18.74 52.24 -26.96
N LEU A 85 -19.19 51.50 -27.96
CA LEU A 85 -19.50 50.07 -27.80
C LEU A 85 -18.32 49.23 -28.27
N VAL A 86 -17.61 48.62 -27.33
CA VAL A 86 -16.52 47.68 -27.63
C VAL A 86 -17.02 46.27 -27.41
N ASN A 87 -16.99 45.43 -28.46
CA ASN A 87 -17.30 44.01 -28.33
C ASN A 87 -16.00 43.21 -28.11
N PRO A 88 -15.73 42.75 -26.88
CA PRO A 88 -14.48 42.06 -26.53
C PRO A 88 -14.35 40.68 -27.21
N SER A 89 -15.44 40.07 -27.69
CA SER A 89 -15.39 38.79 -28.41
C SER A 89 -14.82 38.89 -29.82
N LYS A 90 -14.68 40.12 -30.35
CA LYS A 90 -14.09 40.39 -31.66
C LYS A 90 -12.63 40.86 -31.58
N LEU A 91 -12.08 40.98 -30.38
CA LEU A 91 -10.71 41.42 -30.15
C LEU A 91 -9.82 40.21 -29.91
N GLU A 92 -8.67 40.17 -30.58
CA GLU A 92 -7.61 39.20 -30.26
C GLU A 92 -7.03 39.48 -28.87
N PRO A 93 -6.40 38.50 -28.21
CA PRO A 93 -5.70 38.75 -26.95
C PRO A 93 -4.53 39.71 -27.14
N GLY A 94 -4.42 40.72 -26.30
CA GLY A 94 -3.36 41.71 -26.40
C GLY A 94 -3.64 42.98 -25.61
N TRP A 95 -2.66 43.88 -25.61
CA TRP A 95 -2.84 45.24 -25.11
C TRP A 95 -3.52 46.09 -26.18
N TYR A 96 -4.56 46.79 -25.77
CA TYR A 96 -5.31 47.72 -26.57
C TYR A 96 -5.22 49.10 -25.93
N HIS A 97 -5.02 50.07 -26.79
CA HIS A 97 -4.96 51.48 -26.44
C HIS A 97 -6.20 52.15 -27.05
N ILE A 98 -6.95 52.88 -26.23
CA ILE A 98 -8.03 53.75 -26.72
C ILE A 98 -7.66 55.20 -26.47
N GLU A 99 -7.67 55.96 -27.55
CA GLU A 99 -7.58 57.41 -27.54
C GLU A 99 -8.88 58.03 -28.01
N ILE A 100 -9.33 59.06 -27.30
CA ILE A 100 -10.48 59.87 -27.68
C ILE A 100 -9.98 61.26 -28.01
N LEU A 101 -10.13 61.66 -29.29
CA LEU A 101 -9.72 62.96 -29.80
C LEU A 101 -10.93 63.87 -30.05
N ASN A 102 -10.78 65.17 -29.80
CA ASN A 102 -11.74 66.17 -30.29
C ASN A 102 -11.57 66.42 -31.81
N LYS A 103 -12.46 67.21 -32.43
CA LYS A 103 -12.36 67.62 -33.85
C LYS A 103 -11.01 68.28 -34.23
N SER A 104 -10.32 68.90 -33.28
CA SER A 104 -9.00 69.53 -33.46
C SER A 104 -7.83 68.55 -33.30
N LYS A 105 -8.11 67.25 -33.16
CA LYS A 105 -7.14 66.17 -32.86
C LYS A 105 -6.45 66.29 -31.49
N GLU A 106 -7.03 67.02 -30.54
CA GLU A 106 -6.51 67.06 -29.17
C GLU A 106 -6.99 65.85 -28.36
N LYS A 107 -6.06 65.17 -27.68
CA LYS A 107 -6.34 64.04 -26.78
C LYS A 107 -7.15 64.51 -25.57
N LYS A 108 -8.33 63.91 -25.36
CA LYS A 108 -9.20 64.20 -24.21
C LYS A 108 -9.24 63.04 -23.21
N LEU A 109 -9.17 61.80 -23.68
CA LEU A 109 -9.09 60.61 -22.84
C LEU A 109 -8.10 59.60 -23.47
N ASP A 110 -7.34 58.95 -22.61
CA ASP A 110 -6.33 57.95 -22.95
C ASP A 110 -6.42 56.84 -21.91
N PHE A 111 -6.69 55.61 -22.35
CA PHE A 111 -6.66 54.46 -21.47
C PHE A 111 -6.18 53.18 -22.18
N ASN A 112 -5.44 52.37 -21.43
CA ASN A 112 -4.97 51.06 -21.85
C ASN A 112 -5.80 49.98 -21.18
N PHE A 113 -6.18 48.95 -21.95
CA PHE A 113 -6.74 47.73 -21.39
C PHE A 113 -6.11 46.51 -22.07
N LYS A 114 -6.06 45.41 -21.33
CA LYS A 114 -5.61 44.13 -21.87
C LYS A 114 -6.82 43.23 -22.11
N VAL A 115 -6.95 42.74 -23.33
CA VAL A 115 -7.85 41.63 -23.68
C VAL A 115 -7.08 40.34 -23.42
N GLU A 116 -7.56 39.51 -22.51
CA GLU A 116 -7.03 38.16 -22.31
C GLU A 116 -8.00 37.15 -22.92
N ASN A 117 -7.46 36.03 -23.43
CA ASN A 117 -8.28 34.91 -23.90
C ASN A 117 -9.30 34.52 -22.83
N SER A 118 -10.50 34.13 -23.26
CA SER A 118 -11.44 33.42 -22.40
C SER A 118 -10.68 32.29 -21.74
N PHE A 119 -10.57 32.39 -20.43
CA PHE A 119 -9.91 31.36 -19.67
C PHE A 119 -10.83 30.14 -19.68
N SER A 120 -10.44 29.08 -20.40
CA SER A 120 -11.22 27.87 -20.41
C SER A 120 -10.98 27.14 -19.08
N ILE A 121 -11.94 27.22 -18.17
CA ILE A 121 -11.91 26.47 -16.90
C ILE A 121 -11.69 24.98 -17.18
N PHE A 122 -12.23 24.50 -18.31
CA PHE A 122 -11.98 23.18 -18.84
C PHE A 122 -10.49 22.89 -19.08
N GLU A 123 -9.75 23.77 -19.76
CA GLU A 123 -8.30 23.61 -20.00
C GLU A 123 -7.53 23.44 -18.69
N THR A 124 -7.90 24.19 -17.66
CA THR A 124 -7.19 24.13 -16.38
C THR A 124 -7.54 22.91 -15.56
N VAL A 125 -8.78 22.44 -15.61
CA VAL A 125 -9.12 21.12 -15.07
C VAL A 125 -8.30 20.03 -15.77
N LEU A 126 -8.15 20.10 -17.11
CA LEU A 126 -7.30 19.16 -17.84
C LEU A 126 -5.84 19.22 -17.40
N LYS A 127 -5.29 20.42 -17.20
CA LYS A 127 -3.92 20.61 -16.71
C LYS A 127 -3.75 20.05 -15.28
N LEU A 128 -4.70 20.28 -14.38
CA LEU A 128 -4.70 19.69 -13.05
C LEU A 128 -4.74 18.15 -13.11
N LEU A 129 -5.63 17.59 -13.92
CA LEU A 129 -5.75 16.15 -14.13
C LEU A 129 -4.45 15.54 -14.69
N PHE A 130 -3.83 16.21 -15.65
CA PHE A 130 -2.55 15.80 -16.21
C PHE A 130 -1.44 15.79 -15.15
N GLY A 131 -1.36 16.86 -14.35
CA GLY A 131 -0.46 16.91 -13.20
C GLY A 131 -0.69 15.78 -12.21
N LEU A 132 -1.96 15.47 -11.88
CA LEU A 132 -2.32 14.34 -11.04
C LEU A 132 -1.86 13.00 -11.62
N VAL A 133 -2.03 12.79 -12.93
CA VAL A 133 -1.58 11.58 -13.62
C VAL A 133 -0.05 11.45 -13.58
N LEU A 134 0.69 12.54 -13.82
CA LEU A 134 2.15 12.56 -13.70
C LEU A 134 2.61 12.23 -12.28
N PHE A 135 1.92 12.78 -11.27
CA PHE A 135 2.18 12.48 -9.87
C PHE A 135 1.99 10.99 -9.57
N MET A 136 0.87 10.41 -10.02
CA MET A 136 0.59 8.98 -9.87
C MET A 136 1.59 8.09 -10.61
N LEU A 137 2.07 8.52 -11.78
CA LEU A 137 3.11 7.84 -12.55
C LEU A 137 4.45 7.87 -11.81
N GLY A 138 4.81 9.02 -11.23
CA GLY A 138 5.98 9.17 -10.39
C GLY A 138 5.95 8.24 -9.16
N LEU A 139 4.82 8.18 -8.45
CA LEU A 139 4.61 7.22 -7.35
C LEU A 139 4.73 5.77 -7.83
N LYS A 140 4.17 5.43 -9.00
CA LYS A 140 4.25 4.07 -9.55
C LYS A 140 5.71 3.66 -9.83
N PHE A 141 6.51 4.55 -10.40
CA PHE A 141 7.93 4.28 -10.65
C PHE A 141 8.74 4.19 -9.36
N SER A 142 8.53 5.12 -8.43
CA SER A 142 9.19 5.10 -7.13
C SER A 142 8.86 3.83 -6.34
N SER A 143 7.59 3.46 -6.24
CA SER A 143 7.13 2.23 -5.59
C SER A 143 7.74 0.97 -6.23
N LYS A 144 7.76 0.88 -7.57
CA LYS A 144 8.39 -0.24 -8.29
C LYS A 144 9.90 -0.31 -8.05
N GLY A 145 10.59 0.84 -8.00
CA GLY A 145 12.01 0.92 -7.72
C GLY A 145 12.33 0.48 -6.28
N ILE A 146 11.67 1.07 -5.28
CA ILE A 146 11.87 0.75 -3.86
C ILE A 146 11.55 -0.72 -3.57
N SER A 147 10.39 -1.22 -4.04
CA SER A 147 10.00 -2.61 -3.81
C SER A 147 11.01 -3.61 -4.40
N ARG A 148 11.57 -3.33 -5.58
CA ARG A 148 12.57 -4.20 -6.22
C ARG A 148 13.95 -4.11 -5.58
N ILE A 149 14.37 -2.93 -5.12
CA ILE A 149 15.58 -2.78 -4.29
C ILE A 149 15.43 -3.55 -2.97
N SER A 150 14.21 -3.58 -2.43
CA SER A 150 13.91 -4.15 -1.11
C SER A 150 13.52 -5.64 -1.13
N GLY A 151 13.49 -6.28 -2.31
CA GLY A 151 12.82 -7.56 -2.57
C GLY A 151 13.30 -8.79 -1.79
N TYR A 152 14.42 -8.71 -1.06
CA TYR A 152 14.88 -9.80 -0.17
C TYR A 152 14.43 -9.61 1.30
N ARG A 153 14.32 -8.36 1.78
CA ARG A 153 14.08 -8.03 3.21
C ARG A 153 12.60 -7.97 3.60
N LEU A 154 11.71 -7.86 2.63
CA LEU A 154 10.26 -7.74 2.88
C LEU A 154 9.70 -9.02 3.53
N LYS A 155 10.33 -10.18 3.25
CA LYS A 155 9.98 -11.49 3.81
C LYS A 155 10.54 -11.71 5.22
N GLU A 156 11.81 -11.38 5.47
CA GLU A 156 12.42 -11.41 6.83
C GLU A 156 11.72 -10.45 7.80
N LEU A 157 11.38 -9.25 7.32
CA LEU A 157 10.68 -8.24 8.09
C LEU A 157 9.22 -8.55 8.31
N LEU A 158 8.60 -9.48 7.55
CA LEU A 158 7.25 -10.00 7.86
C LEU A 158 7.30 -11.14 8.88
N TRP A 159 8.39 -11.90 8.87
CA TRP A 159 8.56 -13.09 9.69
C TRP A 159 9.02 -12.78 11.13
N ASN A 160 9.89 -11.78 11.30
CA ASN A 160 10.35 -11.32 12.62
C ASN A 160 9.30 -10.54 13.43
N LEU A 161 8.04 -10.50 12.98
CA LEU A 161 6.97 -9.65 13.51
C LEU A 161 6.05 -10.31 14.50
N SER A 162 6.16 -11.62 14.69
CA SER A 162 5.47 -12.28 15.79
C SER A 162 6.23 -12.01 17.10
N GLY A 163 5.49 -11.56 18.12
CA GLY A 163 5.96 -11.61 19.51
C GLY A 163 5.94 -10.31 20.31
N SER A 164 5.77 -9.11 19.73
CA SER A 164 5.52 -7.90 20.55
C SER A 164 4.80 -6.77 19.81
N ASN A 165 4.07 -5.96 20.57
CA ASN A 165 3.34 -4.77 20.10
C ASN A 165 4.26 -3.77 19.35
N VAL A 166 5.48 -3.55 19.87
CA VAL A 166 6.47 -2.64 19.28
C VAL A 166 6.94 -3.15 17.91
N LYS A 167 7.19 -4.46 17.78
CA LYS A 167 7.57 -5.07 16.50
C LYS A 167 6.48 -4.88 15.45
N GLY A 168 5.21 -5.04 15.82
CA GLY A 168 4.05 -4.78 14.94
C GLY A 168 3.98 -3.32 14.46
N PHE A 169 4.22 -2.36 15.36
CA PHE A 169 4.26 -0.94 15.00
C PHE A 169 5.40 -0.62 14.03
N LEU A 170 6.62 -1.08 14.32
CA LEU A 170 7.78 -0.85 13.45
C LEU A 170 7.61 -1.51 12.07
N SER A 171 6.99 -2.69 12.00
CA SER A 171 6.69 -3.30 10.71
C SER A 171 5.67 -2.53 9.91
N GLY A 172 4.64 -1.96 10.57
CA GLY A 172 3.71 -1.05 9.91
C GLY A 172 4.44 0.08 9.19
N ILE A 173 5.40 0.73 9.87
CA ILE A 173 6.21 1.81 9.27
C ILE A 173 7.01 1.28 8.09
N ILE A 174 7.80 0.23 8.29
CA ILE A 174 8.76 -0.27 7.31
C ILE A 174 8.05 -0.82 6.07
N LEU A 175 7.01 -1.64 6.26
CA LEU A 175 6.29 -2.27 5.15
C LEU A 175 5.49 -1.23 4.37
N THR A 176 4.89 -0.23 5.01
CA THR A 176 4.24 0.87 4.29
C THR A 176 5.24 1.71 3.50
N LEU A 177 6.45 1.96 4.02
CA LEU A 177 7.51 2.64 3.26
C LEU A 177 7.95 1.82 2.03
N MET A 178 8.11 0.51 2.19
CA MET A 178 8.52 -0.38 1.10
C MET A 178 7.43 -0.52 0.02
N MET A 179 6.17 -0.64 0.44
CA MET A 179 5.01 -0.76 -0.47
C MET A 179 4.58 0.60 -1.02
N GLN A 180 4.96 1.70 -0.37
CA GLN A 180 4.49 3.07 -0.59
C GLN A 180 2.96 3.24 -0.54
N SER A 181 2.24 2.30 0.08
CA SER A 181 0.77 2.31 0.10
C SER A 181 0.25 1.70 1.40
N SER A 182 -0.26 2.56 2.29
CA SER A 182 -0.96 2.10 3.49
C SER A 182 -2.24 1.36 3.15
N THR A 183 -2.92 1.68 2.05
CA THR A 183 -4.15 0.97 1.62
C THR A 183 -3.85 -0.48 1.23
N LEU A 184 -2.82 -0.73 0.41
CA LEU A 184 -2.43 -2.11 0.06
C LEU A 184 -1.95 -2.88 1.28
N PHE A 185 -1.17 -2.23 2.14
CA PHE A 185 -0.75 -2.80 3.42
C PHE A 185 -1.93 -3.15 4.32
N SER A 186 -2.95 -2.28 4.41
CA SER A 186 -4.15 -2.56 5.22
C SER A 186 -4.93 -3.77 4.70
N ILE A 187 -5.09 -3.90 3.38
CA ILE A 187 -5.73 -5.09 2.78
C ILE A 187 -4.95 -6.36 3.14
N MET A 188 -3.61 -6.31 3.06
CA MET A 188 -2.74 -7.41 3.44
C MET A 188 -2.90 -7.81 4.90
N VAL A 189 -2.85 -6.85 5.83
CA VAL A 189 -3.02 -7.11 7.27
C VAL A 189 -4.41 -7.67 7.58
N LEU A 190 -5.46 -7.17 6.91
CA LEU A 190 -6.81 -7.72 7.04
C LEU A 190 -6.88 -9.18 6.58
N SER A 191 -6.27 -9.51 5.44
CA SER A 191 -6.16 -10.89 4.96
C SER A 191 -5.45 -11.77 5.99
N PHE A 192 -4.34 -11.28 6.53
CA PHE A 192 -3.57 -12.01 7.55
C PHE A 192 -4.37 -12.24 8.83
N VAL A 193 -5.18 -11.29 9.27
CA VAL A 193 -6.06 -11.50 10.44
C VAL A 193 -7.23 -12.43 10.12
N SER A 194 -7.77 -12.38 8.91
CA SER A 194 -8.80 -13.34 8.44
C SER A 194 -8.29 -14.78 8.53
N ASP A 195 -7.07 -15.01 8.06
CA ASP A 195 -6.43 -16.33 8.03
C ASP A 195 -5.79 -16.73 9.37
N SER A 196 -6.02 -15.94 10.43
CA SER A 196 -5.41 -16.10 11.76
C SER A 196 -3.86 -16.15 11.71
N LEU A 197 -3.28 -15.51 10.70
CA LEU A 197 -1.85 -15.32 10.52
C LEU A 197 -1.29 -14.32 11.53
N ILE A 198 -2.05 -13.26 11.84
CA ILE A 198 -1.68 -12.22 12.78
C ILE A 198 -2.81 -12.04 13.81
N SER A 199 -2.45 -11.73 15.05
CA SER A 199 -3.44 -11.40 16.08
C SER A 199 -4.07 -10.03 15.80
N ILE A 200 -5.34 -9.84 16.22
CA ILE A 200 -6.02 -8.54 16.09
C ILE A 200 -5.20 -7.43 16.76
N SER A 201 -4.63 -7.70 17.94
CA SER A 201 -3.73 -6.77 18.64
C SER A 201 -2.52 -6.39 17.78
N GLY A 202 -1.79 -7.37 17.23
CA GLY A 202 -0.64 -7.12 16.37
C GLY A 202 -0.99 -6.28 15.14
N ALA A 203 -2.14 -6.57 14.53
CA ALA A 203 -2.63 -5.83 13.38
C ALA A 203 -2.98 -4.36 13.69
N ILE A 204 -3.46 -4.07 14.90
CA ILE A 204 -3.73 -2.69 15.33
C ILE A 204 -2.44 -1.89 15.46
N TYR A 205 -1.39 -2.46 16.07
CA TYR A 205 -0.07 -1.82 16.10
C TYR A 205 0.48 -1.61 14.68
N MET A 206 0.29 -2.58 13.78
CA MET A 206 0.65 -2.45 12.37
C MET A 206 -0.10 -1.31 11.65
N PHE A 207 -1.40 -1.11 11.92
CA PHE A 207 -2.15 0.03 11.38
C PHE A 207 -1.64 1.37 11.90
N ALA A 208 -1.34 1.48 13.20
CA ALA A 208 -0.73 2.66 13.79
C ALA A 208 0.62 2.97 13.10
N GLY A 209 1.50 1.98 12.98
CA GLY A 209 2.78 2.13 12.30
C GLY A 209 2.65 2.51 10.82
N SER A 210 1.72 1.90 10.10
CA SER A 210 1.44 2.19 8.69
C SER A 210 1.07 3.66 8.46
N ALA A 211 0.27 4.25 9.34
CA ALA A 211 -0.11 5.65 9.27
C ALA A 211 1.10 6.60 9.38
N ILE A 212 2.06 6.27 10.27
CA ILE A 212 3.34 6.99 10.36
C ILE A 212 4.18 6.77 9.10
N GLY A 213 4.25 5.53 8.59
CA GLY A 213 4.95 5.21 7.33
C GLY A 213 4.49 6.07 6.16
N THR A 214 3.17 6.23 5.97
CA THR A 214 2.63 7.12 4.92
C THR A 214 2.99 8.58 5.15
N SER A 215 3.04 9.02 6.41
CA SER A 215 3.44 10.40 6.74
C SER A 215 4.89 10.68 6.38
N ILE A 216 5.79 9.71 6.55
CA ILE A 216 7.19 9.84 6.11
C ILE A 216 7.26 10.02 4.59
N ILE A 217 6.44 9.31 3.81
CA ILE A 217 6.36 9.48 2.35
C ILE A 217 5.91 10.91 2.00
N VAL A 218 4.85 11.39 2.65
CA VAL A 218 4.35 12.77 2.46
C VAL A 218 5.40 13.81 2.84
N GLN A 219 6.18 13.56 3.89
CA GLN A 219 7.29 14.43 4.30
C GLN A 219 8.40 14.49 3.24
N ILE A 220 8.77 13.35 2.64
CA ILE A 220 9.75 13.33 1.54
C ILE A 220 9.23 14.15 0.35
N ILE A 221 7.93 14.04 0.04
CA ILE A 221 7.29 14.74 -1.08
C ILE A 221 7.16 16.25 -0.82
N SER A 222 7.07 16.68 0.44
CA SER A 222 6.87 18.10 0.78
C SER A 222 8.14 18.94 0.78
N PHE A 223 9.32 18.33 0.62
CA PHE A 223 10.54 19.08 0.42
C PHE A 223 10.48 19.84 -0.91
N ASN A 224 10.78 21.14 -0.86
CA ASN A 224 10.82 22.02 -2.04
C ASN A 224 12.08 21.75 -2.87
N ILE A 225 12.13 20.58 -3.51
CA ILE A 225 13.22 20.12 -4.39
C ILE A 225 12.76 20.23 -5.85
N SER A 226 11.66 20.93 -6.12
CA SER A 226 11.08 21.08 -7.46
C SER A 226 12.08 21.59 -8.50
N PHE A 227 13.05 22.41 -8.09
CA PHE A 227 14.16 22.85 -8.93
C PHE A 227 14.96 21.69 -9.56
N PHE A 228 15.17 20.59 -8.83
CA PHE A 228 15.92 19.43 -9.33
C PHE A 228 15.04 18.40 -10.05
N SER A 229 13.73 18.64 -10.18
CA SER A 229 12.79 17.67 -10.78
C SER A 229 13.23 17.21 -12.17
N PHE A 230 13.61 18.14 -13.05
CA PHE A 230 14.13 17.83 -14.39
C PHE A 230 15.42 17.00 -14.35
N LEU A 231 16.37 17.36 -13.49
CA LEU A 231 17.64 16.64 -13.35
C LEU A 231 17.39 15.20 -12.86
N MET A 232 16.48 15.02 -11.90
CA MET A 232 16.09 13.72 -11.39
C MET A 232 15.41 12.87 -12.49
N ILE A 233 14.55 13.45 -13.31
CA ILE A 233 13.93 12.74 -14.45
C ILE A 233 15.00 12.29 -15.45
N ILE A 234 15.91 13.19 -15.85
CA ILE A 234 16.97 12.87 -16.82
C ILE A 234 17.91 11.79 -16.31
N ILE A 235 18.44 11.96 -15.09
CA ILE A 235 19.35 10.98 -14.47
C ILE A 235 18.64 9.65 -14.27
N GLY A 236 17.41 9.66 -13.75
CA GLY A 236 16.65 8.46 -13.49
C GLY A 236 16.30 7.69 -14.77
N PHE A 237 15.96 8.40 -15.85
CA PHE A 237 15.75 7.83 -17.17
C PHE A 237 17.04 7.19 -17.71
N TYR A 238 18.18 7.90 -17.65
CA TYR A 238 19.47 7.36 -18.08
C TYR A 238 19.89 6.10 -17.31
N LEU A 239 19.64 6.06 -16.00
CA LEU A 239 19.96 4.89 -15.15
C LEU A 239 19.01 3.71 -15.37
N ASN A 240 17.78 3.94 -15.82
CA ASN A 240 16.77 2.90 -16.05
C ASN A 240 17.18 1.85 -17.11
N ASP A 241 18.05 2.23 -18.04
CA ASP A 241 18.54 1.37 -19.12
C ASP A 241 19.92 0.75 -18.82
N LYS A 242 20.42 0.89 -17.58
CA LYS A 242 21.69 0.30 -17.14
C LYS A 242 21.47 -1.08 -16.49
N SER A 243 22.43 -1.51 -15.68
CA SER A 243 22.38 -2.79 -14.97
C SER A 243 21.11 -2.93 -14.10
N ARG A 244 20.70 -4.16 -13.80
CA ARG A 244 19.45 -4.46 -13.06
C ARG A 244 19.33 -3.68 -11.74
N ARG A 245 20.43 -3.47 -11.01
CA ARG A 245 20.46 -2.68 -9.77
C ARG A 245 20.30 -1.17 -10.03
N LEU A 246 21.06 -0.63 -10.99
CA LEU A 246 20.98 0.78 -11.37
C LEU A 246 19.63 1.13 -11.96
N LYS A 247 18.99 0.21 -12.68
CA LYS A 247 17.64 0.35 -13.20
C LYS A 247 16.63 0.69 -12.11
N TYR A 248 16.64 -0.06 -11.00
CA TYR A 248 15.69 0.19 -9.91
C TYR A 248 15.99 1.50 -9.18
N VAL A 249 17.26 1.86 -9.01
CA VAL A 249 17.65 3.18 -8.48
C VAL A 249 17.18 4.30 -9.42
N GLY A 250 17.34 4.12 -10.73
CA GLY A 250 16.85 5.04 -11.76
C GLY A 250 15.34 5.25 -11.70
N LEU A 251 14.56 4.17 -11.52
CA LEU A 251 13.11 4.25 -11.32
C LEU A 251 12.73 5.06 -10.07
N VAL A 252 13.48 4.93 -8.96
CA VAL A 252 13.25 5.74 -7.75
C VAL A 252 13.50 7.21 -8.01
N ILE A 253 14.66 7.55 -8.57
CA ILE A 253 15.06 8.94 -8.84
C ILE A 253 14.10 9.58 -9.84
N MET A 254 13.81 8.90 -10.96
CA MET A 254 12.85 9.36 -11.97
C MET A 254 11.45 9.54 -11.39
N GLY A 255 11.01 8.60 -10.55
CA GLY A 255 9.70 8.65 -9.90
C GLY A 255 9.53 9.88 -9.01
N PHE A 256 10.52 10.19 -8.18
CA PHE A 256 10.52 11.42 -7.38
C PHE A 256 10.61 12.68 -8.24
N GLY A 257 11.38 12.65 -9.33
CA GLY A 257 11.43 13.75 -10.30
C GLY A 257 10.06 14.08 -10.89
N PHE A 258 9.30 13.07 -11.34
CA PHE A 258 7.92 13.24 -11.81
C PHE A 258 6.97 13.76 -10.72
N ILE A 259 7.10 13.29 -9.48
CA ILE A 259 6.29 13.78 -8.35
C ILE A 259 6.50 15.28 -8.14
N PHE A 260 7.76 15.72 -8.04
CA PHE A 260 8.07 17.13 -7.79
C PHE A 260 7.67 18.03 -8.96
N PHE A 261 7.90 17.57 -10.20
CA PHE A 261 7.45 18.28 -11.39
C PHE A 261 5.93 18.41 -11.43
N ALA A 262 5.20 17.33 -11.10
CA ALA A 262 3.74 17.33 -11.08
C ALA A 262 3.15 18.31 -10.07
N ILE A 263 3.73 18.44 -8.87
CA ILE A 263 3.30 19.43 -7.86
C ILE A 263 3.45 20.85 -8.42
N GLN A 264 4.60 21.16 -9.00
CA GLN A 264 4.85 22.48 -9.58
C GLN A 264 3.90 22.77 -10.76
N TYR A 265 3.68 21.77 -11.62
CA TYR A 265 2.80 21.88 -12.77
C TYR A 265 1.34 22.11 -12.34
N MET A 266 0.85 21.39 -11.32
CA MET A 266 -0.49 21.62 -10.78
C MET A 266 -0.62 23.02 -10.16
N ALA A 267 0.40 23.48 -9.43
CA ALA A 267 0.39 24.82 -8.84
C ALA A 267 0.32 25.91 -9.93
N SER A 268 1.17 25.87 -10.95
CA SER A 268 1.17 26.85 -12.05
C SER A 268 -0.11 26.80 -12.90
N SER A 269 -0.79 25.65 -12.93
CA SER A 269 -2.07 25.52 -13.63
C SER A 269 -3.20 26.28 -12.94
N MET A 270 -3.07 26.60 -11.65
CA MET A 270 -4.10 27.32 -10.88
C MET A 270 -3.97 28.85 -10.94
N ASP A 271 -2.82 29.37 -11.34
CA ASP A 271 -2.56 30.82 -11.38
C ASP A 271 -3.63 31.62 -12.14
N PRO A 272 -4.16 31.18 -13.29
CA PRO A 272 -5.13 31.98 -14.03
C PRO A 272 -6.55 31.96 -13.41
N ILE A 273 -6.90 30.92 -12.61
CA ILE A 273 -8.23 30.78 -11.99
C ILE A 273 -8.37 31.60 -10.73
N LYS A 274 -7.26 31.77 -9.99
CA LYS A 274 -7.25 32.28 -8.62
C LYS A 274 -8.04 33.58 -8.44
N ASN A 275 -8.07 34.44 -9.46
CA ASN A 275 -8.73 35.75 -9.43
C ASN A 275 -10.13 35.76 -10.04
N SER A 276 -10.66 34.62 -10.53
CA SER A 276 -11.99 34.56 -11.14
C SER A 276 -13.09 34.55 -10.07
N GLN A 277 -14.17 35.31 -10.30
CA GLN A 277 -15.27 35.42 -9.34
C GLN A 277 -15.98 34.08 -9.09
N ILE A 278 -16.12 33.23 -10.12
CA ILE A 278 -16.70 31.89 -10.02
C ILE A 278 -15.89 31.04 -9.03
N PHE A 279 -14.57 31.12 -9.12
CA PHE A 279 -13.68 30.37 -8.25
C PHE A 279 -13.69 30.90 -6.81
N ILE A 280 -13.67 32.22 -6.64
CA ILE A 280 -13.78 32.84 -5.30
C ILE A 280 -15.09 32.43 -4.62
N ASN A 281 -16.21 32.45 -5.34
CA ASN A 281 -17.51 32.00 -4.81
C ASN A 281 -17.49 30.51 -4.46
N PHE A 282 -16.84 29.68 -5.28
CA PHE A 282 -16.66 28.26 -5.00
C PHE A 282 -15.82 28.01 -3.73
N LEU A 283 -14.71 28.73 -3.55
CA LEU A 283 -13.91 28.65 -2.33
C LEU A 283 -14.70 29.09 -1.11
N TYR A 284 -15.46 30.19 -1.21
CA TYR A 284 -16.31 30.66 -0.13
C TYR A 284 -17.36 29.62 0.29
N LEU A 285 -17.95 28.89 -0.68
CA LEU A 285 -18.86 27.78 -0.37
C LEU A 285 -18.16 26.63 0.36
N LEU A 286 -16.94 26.28 -0.04
CA LEU A 286 -16.15 25.21 0.60
C LEU A 286 -15.68 25.59 2.01
N GLU A 287 -15.25 26.83 2.23
CA GLU A 287 -14.80 27.32 3.54
C GLU A 287 -15.94 27.36 4.56
N ASN A 288 -17.14 27.72 4.13
CA ASN A 288 -18.32 27.76 5.00
C ASN A 288 -18.96 26.38 5.24
N ASN A 289 -18.65 25.38 4.40
CA ASN A 289 -19.24 24.04 4.48
C ASN A 289 -18.16 22.95 4.58
N LEU A 290 -17.36 23.00 5.65
CA LEU A 290 -16.23 22.09 5.90
C LEU A 290 -16.62 20.60 5.92
N TRP A 291 -17.86 20.26 6.26
CA TRP A 291 -18.40 18.89 6.28
C TRP A 291 -18.56 18.35 4.85
N ILE A 292 -19.01 19.18 3.91
CA ILE A 292 -19.09 18.85 2.49
C ILE A 292 -17.67 18.67 1.94
N LEU A 293 -16.77 19.59 2.28
CA LEU A 293 -15.35 19.49 1.93
C LEU A 293 -14.74 18.17 2.41
N PHE A 294 -15.03 17.78 3.66
CA PHE A 294 -14.55 16.52 4.24
C PHE A 294 -15.02 15.30 3.43
N VAL A 295 -16.32 15.23 3.10
CA VAL A 295 -16.87 14.11 2.32
C VAL A 295 -16.27 14.05 0.92
N ILE A 296 -16.18 15.20 0.23
CA ILE A 296 -15.60 15.29 -1.12
C ILE A 296 -14.15 14.79 -1.12
N PHE A 297 -13.32 15.24 -0.17
CA PHE A 297 -11.91 14.84 -0.12
C PHE A 297 -11.71 13.41 0.37
N ALA A 298 -12.60 12.88 1.21
CA ALA A 298 -12.57 11.47 1.60
C ALA A 298 -12.89 10.57 0.40
N LEU A 299 -13.91 10.93 -0.39
CA LEU A 299 -14.27 10.23 -1.62
C LEU A 299 -13.17 10.34 -2.68
N LEU A 300 -12.60 11.53 -2.87
CA LEU A 300 -11.45 11.74 -3.76
C LEU A 300 -10.31 10.80 -3.40
N THR A 301 -9.98 10.71 -2.12
CA THR A 301 -8.90 9.84 -1.64
C THR A 301 -9.23 8.37 -1.79
N PHE A 302 -10.48 7.98 -1.52
CA PHE A 302 -10.95 6.62 -1.76
C PHE A 302 -10.79 6.22 -3.23
N SER A 303 -11.15 7.12 -4.15
CA SER A 303 -11.04 6.85 -5.59
C SER A 303 -9.60 6.79 -6.07
N VAL A 304 -8.71 7.65 -5.56
CA VAL A 304 -7.27 7.63 -5.90
C VAL A 304 -6.53 6.51 -5.16
N HIS A 305 -7.12 5.96 -4.10
CA HIS A 305 -6.55 4.94 -3.22
C HIS A 305 -5.24 5.36 -2.51
N SER A 306 -5.00 6.67 -2.35
CA SER A 306 -3.76 7.18 -1.74
C SER A 306 -3.97 8.53 -1.07
N SER A 307 -3.78 8.58 0.25
CA SER A 307 -3.79 9.85 1.00
C SER A 307 -2.60 10.73 0.63
N ALA A 308 -1.45 10.15 0.29
CA ALA A 308 -0.27 10.92 -0.12
C ALA A 308 -0.54 11.76 -1.37
N VAL A 309 -1.33 11.24 -2.32
CA VAL A 309 -1.75 12.00 -3.51
C VAL A 309 -2.69 13.14 -3.11
N THR A 310 -3.72 12.86 -2.31
CA THR A 310 -4.67 13.89 -1.87
C THR A 310 -4.00 14.99 -1.05
N VAL A 311 -3.06 14.63 -0.18
CA VAL A 311 -2.31 15.59 0.62
C VAL A 311 -1.35 16.41 -0.24
N ALA A 312 -0.70 15.81 -1.24
CA ALA A 312 0.11 16.56 -2.21
C ALA A 312 -0.74 17.55 -3.02
N PHE A 313 -1.96 17.16 -3.39
CA PHE A 313 -2.92 18.07 -4.01
C PHE A 313 -3.28 19.22 -3.06
N ALA A 314 -3.51 18.94 -1.77
CA ALA A 314 -3.74 19.98 -0.76
C ALA A 314 -2.53 20.92 -0.58
N ILE A 315 -1.30 20.39 -0.61
CA ILE A 315 -0.06 21.18 -0.61
C ILE A 315 -0.06 22.15 -1.79
N SER A 316 -0.35 21.66 -3.00
CA SER A 316 -0.40 22.50 -4.21
C SER A 316 -1.41 23.63 -4.09
N LEU A 317 -2.62 23.35 -3.60
CA LEU A 317 -3.66 24.37 -3.43
C LEU A 317 -3.34 25.37 -2.31
N PHE A 318 -2.64 24.94 -1.27
CA PHE A 318 -2.21 25.87 -0.23
C PHE A 318 -1.10 26.79 -0.70
N THR A 319 -0.14 26.27 -1.47
CA THR A 319 0.97 27.09 -2.01
C THR A 319 0.49 28.18 -2.97
N THR A 320 -0.67 28.00 -3.61
CA THR A 320 -1.28 29.02 -4.47
C THR A 320 -2.15 30.00 -3.68
N GLY A 321 -2.32 29.82 -2.36
CA GLY A 321 -3.14 30.67 -1.48
C GLY A 321 -4.64 30.41 -1.61
N ILE A 322 -5.04 29.28 -2.18
CA ILE A 322 -6.44 28.89 -2.42
C ILE A 322 -7.03 28.24 -1.18
N VAL A 323 -6.22 27.49 -0.44
CA VAL A 323 -6.61 26.74 0.76
C VAL A 323 -6.16 27.50 2.00
N SER A 324 -7.11 27.78 2.89
CA SER A 324 -6.87 28.30 4.25
C SER A 324 -6.41 27.20 5.22
N PHE A 325 -6.01 27.60 6.44
CA PHE A 325 -5.63 26.63 7.48
C PHE A 325 -6.74 25.62 7.80
N ARG A 326 -7.97 26.10 8.04
CA ARG A 326 -9.11 25.24 8.40
C ARG A 326 -9.44 24.24 7.31
N THR A 327 -9.42 24.68 6.05
CA THR A 327 -9.65 23.80 4.90
C THR A 327 -8.54 22.77 4.77
N ALA A 328 -7.26 23.14 4.97
CA ALA A 328 -6.15 22.19 4.96
C ALA A 328 -6.29 21.09 6.04
N VAL A 329 -6.64 21.46 7.27
CA VAL A 329 -6.88 20.52 8.39
C VAL A 329 -7.97 19.51 8.04
N VAL A 330 -9.07 19.99 7.46
CA VAL A 330 -10.21 19.16 7.04
C VAL A 330 -9.83 18.24 5.88
N MET A 331 -9.12 18.74 4.86
CA MET A 331 -8.65 17.95 3.72
C MET A 331 -7.69 16.84 4.15
N VAL A 332 -6.75 17.12 5.07
CA VAL A 332 -5.83 16.12 5.63
C VAL A 332 -6.59 15.04 6.41
N SER A 333 -7.59 15.44 7.19
CA SER A 333 -8.40 14.51 7.98
C SER A 333 -9.24 13.59 7.06
N ALA A 334 -9.85 14.18 6.04
CA ALA A 334 -10.61 13.49 5.00
C ALA A 334 -9.72 12.50 4.22
N ALA A 335 -8.49 12.90 3.86
CA ALA A 335 -7.56 12.03 3.15
C ALA A 335 -7.22 10.76 3.95
N ASN A 336 -6.97 10.90 5.25
CA ASN A 336 -6.69 9.74 6.09
C ASN A 336 -7.91 8.82 6.24
N LEU A 337 -9.12 9.37 6.38
CA LEU A 337 -10.34 8.55 6.40
C LEU A 337 -10.55 7.82 5.07
N GLY A 338 -10.43 8.52 3.94
CA GLY A 338 -10.69 7.98 2.61
C GLY A 338 -9.86 6.75 2.23
N THR A 339 -8.59 6.67 2.68
CA THR A 339 -7.74 5.47 2.47
C THR A 339 -8.27 4.20 3.14
N SER A 340 -9.23 4.31 4.05
CA SER A 340 -9.84 3.21 4.82
C SER A 340 -11.09 2.66 4.16
N LEU A 341 -11.66 3.38 3.19
CA LEU A 341 -12.82 2.93 2.44
C LEU A 341 -12.47 1.78 1.48
N THR A 342 -11.27 1.74 0.90
CA THR A 342 -10.87 0.59 0.05
C THR A 342 -10.70 -0.71 0.83
N PRO A 343 -9.95 -0.74 1.95
CA PRO A 343 -9.87 -1.92 2.79
C PRO A 343 -11.24 -2.31 3.37
N PHE A 344 -12.15 -1.36 3.59
CA PHE A 344 -13.53 -1.66 3.98
C PHE A 344 -14.25 -2.55 2.97
N PHE A 345 -14.30 -2.15 1.71
CA PHE A 345 -14.94 -2.96 0.68
C PHE A 345 -14.25 -4.30 0.46
N ALA A 346 -12.92 -4.36 0.64
CA ALA A 346 -12.19 -5.63 0.63
C ALA A 346 -12.59 -6.52 1.82
N ALA A 347 -12.75 -5.95 3.01
CA ALA A 347 -13.12 -6.65 4.22
C ALA A 347 -14.55 -7.22 4.18
N LEU A 348 -15.48 -6.59 3.45
CA LEU A 348 -16.85 -7.09 3.30
C LEU A 348 -16.89 -8.53 2.73
N LYS A 349 -15.91 -8.88 1.90
CA LYS A 349 -15.77 -10.21 1.27
C LYS A 349 -14.93 -11.19 2.10
N SER A 350 -14.42 -10.77 3.26
CA SER A 350 -13.50 -11.54 4.12
C SER A 350 -14.20 -12.07 5.39
N GLY A 351 -13.46 -12.81 6.22
CA GLY A 351 -13.98 -13.38 7.46
C GLY A 351 -14.35 -12.35 8.53
N ASN A 352 -15.14 -12.78 9.52
CA ASN A 352 -15.66 -11.92 10.59
C ASN A 352 -14.56 -11.19 11.38
N LYS A 353 -13.38 -11.82 11.56
CA LYS A 353 -12.21 -11.19 12.21
C LYS A 353 -11.67 -9.99 11.42
N ALA A 354 -11.62 -10.09 10.09
CA ALA A 354 -11.14 -9.01 9.24
C ALA A 354 -12.16 -7.87 9.14
N LYS A 355 -13.46 -8.18 9.06
CA LYS A 355 -14.52 -7.16 9.18
C LYS A 355 -14.43 -6.38 10.49
N TYR A 356 -14.26 -7.09 11.60
CA TYR A 356 -14.11 -6.48 12.91
C TYR A 356 -12.88 -5.56 13.00
N LEU A 357 -11.71 -6.04 12.57
CA LEU A 357 -10.50 -5.24 12.52
C LEU A 357 -10.62 -4.01 11.63
N ASN A 358 -11.29 -4.15 10.48
CA ASN A 358 -11.53 -3.03 9.59
C ASN A 358 -12.46 -1.98 10.21
N ASN A 359 -13.49 -2.39 10.93
CA ASN A 359 -14.38 -1.47 11.64
C ASN A 359 -13.63 -0.66 12.70
N ILE A 360 -12.71 -1.31 13.44
CA ILE A 360 -11.82 -0.62 14.40
C ILE A 360 -11.01 0.47 13.70
N ASN A 361 -10.40 0.16 12.56
CA ASN A 361 -9.59 1.11 11.81
C ASN A 361 -10.40 2.34 11.37
N ILE A 362 -11.59 2.12 10.80
CA ILE A 362 -12.47 3.21 10.34
C ILE A 362 -12.96 4.05 11.51
N LEU A 363 -13.48 3.41 12.57
CA LEU A 363 -14.01 4.12 13.72
C LEU A 363 -12.92 4.95 14.40
N SER A 364 -11.71 4.41 14.53
CA SER A 364 -10.57 5.12 15.10
C SER A 364 -10.16 6.32 14.25
N LYS A 365 -10.25 6.23 12.92
CA LYS A 365 -9.99 7.38 12.02
C LYS A 365 -11.12 8.41 12.02
N ILE A 366 -12.37 8.00 12.13
CA ILE A 366 -13.49 8.94 12.32
C ILE A 366 -13.27 9.72 13.61
N LEU A 367 -13.04 9.02 14.72
CA LEU A 367 -12.79 9.64 16.01
C LEU A 367 -11.55 10.55 15.97
N THR A 368 -10.44 10.07 15.38
CA THR A 368 -9.23 10.89 15.21
C THR A 368 -9.52 12.15 14.40
N SER A 369 -10.31 12.05 13.32
CA SER A 369 -10.65 13.22 12.50
C SER A 369 -11.45 14.26 13.27
N ILE A 370 -12.43 13.83 14.06
CA ILE A 370 -13.23 14.73 14.90
C ILE A 370 -12.31 15.42 15.93
N VAL A 371 -11.53 14.65 16.68
CA VAL A 371 -10.63 15.19 17.71
C VAL A 371 -9.58 16.12 17.10
N PHE A 372 -8.99 15.74 15.97
CA PHE A 372 -7.95 16.52 15.30
C PHE A 372 -8.48 17.86 14.79
N ILE A 373 -9.66 17.87 14.15
CA ILE A 373 -10.29 19.10 13.66
C ILE A 373 -10.58 20.06 14.82
N ILE A 374 -11.20 19.56 15.90
CA ILE A 374 -11.50 20.37 17.09
C ILE A 374 -10.21 20.95 17.68
N LEU A 375 -9.20 20.11 17.90
CA LEU A 375 -7.94 20.52 18.51
C LEU A 375 -7.20 21.57 17.67
N MET A 376 -7.16 21.40 16.34
CA MET A 376 -6.48 22.34 15.45
C MET A 376 -7.22 23.67 15.32
N PHE A 377 -8.55 23.66 15.31
CA PHE A 377 -9.34 24.89 15.24
C PHE A 377 -9.22 25.69 16.53
N GLU A 378 -9.22 25.00 17.68
CA GLU A 378 -9.01 25.64 18.97
C GLU A 378 -7.60 26.21 19.10
N LEU A 379 -6.59 25.50 18.57
CA LEU A 379 -5.22 26.01 18.49
C LEU A 379 -5.15 27.31 17.68
N GLU A 380 -5.82 27.39 16.53
CA GLU A 380 -5.91 28.62 15.75
C GLU A 380 -6.60 29.74 16.53
N ASN A 381 -7.72 29.46 17.20
CA ASN A 381 -8.47 30.47 17.95
C ASN A 381 -7.68 31.03 19.14
N LEU A 382 -6.96 30.17 19.88
CA LEU A 382 -6.24 30.55 21.10
C LEU A 382 -4.88 31.20 20.82
N THR A 383 -4.16 30.73 19.81
CA THR A 383 -2.75 31.12 19.57
C THR A 383 -2.56 31.92 18.28
N GLY A 384 -3.59 32.00 17.43
CA GLY A 384 -3.45 32.55 16.09
C GLY A 384 -2.55 31.71 15.19
N PHE A 385 -2.42 30.40 15.45
CA PHE A 385 -1.56 29.50 14.66
C PHE A 385 -1.93 29.54 13.18
N ARG A 386 -0.93 29.83 12.32
CA ARG A 386 -1.08 29.85 10.86
C ARG A 386 -0.03 28.97 10.22
N LEU A 387 -0.40 28.34 9.11
CA LEU A 387 0.53 27.67 8.20
C LEU A 387 1.33 28.73 7.46
N LYS A 388 2.63 28.53 7.32
CA LYS A 388 3.53 29.44 6.60
C LYS A 388 3.78 28.90 5.20
N ASN A 389 4.05 27.61 5.08
CA ASN A 389 4.52 27.00 3.84
C ASN A 389 3.78 25.68 3.57
N GLY A 390 3.82 25.18 2.32
CA GLY A 390 3.21 23.89 1.95
C GLY A 390 3.68 22.70 2.81
N ARG A 391 4.90 22.76 3.36
CA ARG A 391 5.42 21.75 4.30
C ARG A 391 4.59 21.62 5.58
N ASP A 392 3.91 22.69 6.00
CA ASP A 392 3.08 22.64 7.21
C ASP A 392 1.85 21.75 7.03
N ILE A 393 1.38 21.54 5.78
CA ILE A 393 0.33 20.54 5.49
C ILE A 393 0.85 19.12 5.66
N ALA A 394 2.10 18.86 5.26
CA ALA A 394 2.73 17.56 5.54
C ALA A 394 2.91 17.34 7.06
N ASN A 395 3.16 18.41 7.82
CA ASN A 395 3.21 18.36 9.28
C ASN A 395 1.83 18.07 9.88
N LEU A 396 0.76 18.72 9.39
CA LEU A 396 -0.61 18.39 9.78
C LEU A 396 -0.93 16.91 9.55
N HIS A 397 -0.52 16.37 8.40
CA HIS A 397 -0.71 14.94 8.10
C HIS A 397 0.06 14.02 9.07
N LEU A 398 1.29 14.39 9.44
CA LEU A 398 2.06 13.67 10.45
C LEU A 398 1.39 13.76 11.83
N TYR A 399 0.97 14.94 12.28
CA TYR A 399 0.30 15.14 13.56
C TYR A 399 -1.00 14.36 13.66
N TYR A 400 -1.80 14.36 12.59
CA TYR A 400 -2.99 13.54 12.49
C TYR A 400 -2.66 12.05 12.69
N ASN A 401 -1.63 11.54 12.01
CA ASN A 401 -1.31 10.11 12.06
C ASN A 401 -0.62 9.69 13.37
N ILE A 402 0.08 10.61 14.04
CA ILE A 402 0.52 10.44 15.43
C ILE A 402 -0.70 10.33 16.35
N LEU A 403 -1.65 11.27 16.25
CA LEU A 403 -2.88 11.22 17.03
C LEU A 403 -3.67 9.93 16.76
N PHE A 404 -3.80 9.52 15.49
CA PHE A 404 -4.44 8.26 15.11
C PHE A 404 -3.76 7.06 15.79
N SER A 405 -2.43 7.02 15.78
CA SER A 405 -1.65 5.95 16.41
C SER A 405 -1.95 5.88 17.91
N PHE A 406 -2.02 7.03 18.59
CA PHE A 406 -2.42 7.07 20.00
C PHE A 406 -3.87 6.61 20.19
N VAL A 407 -4.81 7.13 19.41
CA VAL A 407 -6.25 6.80 19.53
C VAL A 407 -6.50 5.31 19.32
N ILE A 408 -5.96 4.71 18.24
CA ILE A 408 -6.22 3.30 17.94
C ILE A 408 -5.55 2.36 18.95
N ILE A 409 -4.39 2.73 19.50
CA ILE A 409 -3.72 1.96 20.55
C ILE A 409 -4.43 2.12 21.90
N PHE A 410 -4.87 3.32 22.25
CA PHE A 410 -5.51 3.58 23.55
C PHE A 410 -6.92 2.97 23.63
N ILE A 411 -7.59 2.77 22.50
CA ILE A 411 -8.91 2.11 22.42
C ILE A 411 -8.78 0.57 22.43
N LEU A 412 -7.57 0.00 22.30
CA LEU A 412 -7.32 -1.45 22.34
C LEU A 412 -7.94 -2.19 23.54
N PRO A 413 -7.86 -1.69 24.79
CA PRO A 413 -8.44 -2.39 25.94
C PRO A 413 -9.97 -2.48 25.84
N LEU A 414 -10.60 -1.42 25.35
CA LEU A 414 -12.04 -1.35 25.13
C LEU A 414 -12.48 -2.30 23.99
N ILE A 415 -11.69 -2.35 22.92
CA ILE A 415 -11.86 -3.30 21.81
C ILE A 415 -11.77 -4.74 22.31
N ASN A 416 -10.73 -5.09 23.07
CA ASN A 416 -10.55 -6.44 23.62
C ASN A 416 -11.68 -6.82 24.59
N TYR A 417 -12.20 -5.87 25.36
CA TYR A 417 -13.36 -6.08 26.21
C TYR A 417 -14.61 -6.45 25.40
N PHE A 418 -14.92 -5.69 24.34
CA PHE A 418 -16.08 -5.97 23.49
C PHE A 418 -15.91 -7.17 22.56
N SER A 419 -14.68 -7.54 22.18
CA SER A 419 -14.42 -8.71 21.33
C SER A 419 -14.85 -10.04 21.97
N LYS A 420 -14.97 -10.09 23.31
CA LYS A 420 -15.46 -11.29 24.04
C LYS A 420 -16.93 -11.58 23.77
N PHE A 421 -17.70 -10.59 23.32
CA PHE A 421 -19.13 -10.72 23.01
C PHE A 421 -19.38 -11.06 21.54
N LEU A 422 -18.34 -11.02 20.69
CA LEU A 422 -18.45 -11.35 19.27
C LEU A 422 -18.16 -12.84 19.07
N LYS A 423 -19.22 -13.62 18.84
CA LYS A 423 -19.09 -15.00 18.35
C LYS A 423 -18.66 -14.95 16.88
N PHE A 424 -17.41 -15.29 16.59
CA PHE A 424 -16.92 -15.38 15.22
C PHE A 424 -17.38 -16.70 14.59
N GLU A 425 -18.38 -16.66 13.71
CA GLU A 425 -18.77 -17.83 12.89
C GLU A 425 -17.62 -18.27 11.97
N LYS A 426 -17.51 -19.59 11.77
CA LYS A 426 -16.58 -20.20 10.79
C LYS A 426 -16.94 -19.72 9.37
N LEU A 427 -15.90 -19.50 8.55
CA LEU A 427 -16.02 -19.08 7.16
C LEU A 427 -16.88 -20.06 6.33
N THR A 428 -17.63 -19.55 5.37
CA THR A 428 -18.37 -20.37 4.40
C THR A 428 -17.49 -20.76 3.21
N LYS A 429 -17.70 -21.94 2.61
CA LYS A 429 -16.93 -22.46 1.44
C LYS A 429 -16.81 -21.47 0.26
N HIS A 430 -17.78 -20.59 0.06
CA HIS A 430 -17.74 -19.58 -1.01
C HIS A 430 -16.75 -18.44 -0.71
N GLN A 431 -16.59 -18.07 0.57
CA GLN A 431 -15.65 -17.04 1.01
C GLN A 431 -14.20 -17.52 0.92
N GLU A 432 -13.94 -18.82 1.14
CA GLU A 432 -12.62 -19.43 0.96
C GLU A 432 -12.12 -19.35 -0.50
N LYS A 433 -13.02 -19.49 -1.49
CA LYS A 433 -12.68 -19.39 -2.91
C LYS A 433 -12.26 -17.98 -3.32
N ILE A 434 -12.98 -16.96 -2.87
CA ILE A 434 -12.69 -15.54 -3.17
C ILE A 434 -11.37 -15.10 -2.50
N ILE A 435 -11.05 -15.63 -1.32
CA ILE A 435 -9.78 -15.37 -0.63
C ILE A 435 -8.61 -16.02 -1.38
N LYS A 436 -8.75 -17.27 -1.87
CA LYS A 436 -7.75 -17.92 -2.72
C LYS A 436 -7.41 -17.04 -3.94
N GLU A 437 -8.42 -16.51 -4.64
CA GLU A 437 -8.23 -15.65 -5.82
C GLU A 437 -7.48 -14.32 -5.50
N ASN A 438 -7.75 -13.69 -4.35
CA ASN A 438 -7.05 -12.45 -3.94
C ASN A 438 -5.61 -12.67 -3.45
N ILE A 439 -5.33 -13.81 -2.80
CA ILE A 439 -3.99 -14.16 -2.33
C ILE A 439 -3.09 -14.48 -3.53
N ILE A 440 -3.62 -15.18 -4.55
CA ILE A 440 -2.88 -15.52 -5.78
C ILE A 440 -2.38 -14.25 -6.50
N GLN A 441 -3.21 -13.20 -6.56
CA GLN A 441 -2.84 -11.91 -7.18
C GLN A 441 -1.69 -11.16 -6.46
N ASN A 442 -1.26 -11.62 -5.27
CA ASN A 442 -0.08 -11.10 -4.58
C ASN A 442 0.89 -12.24 -4.22
N PRO A 443 1.83 -12.57 -5.13
CA PRO A 443 2.71 -13.73 -4.97
C PRO A 443 3.55 -13.74 -3.70
N THR A 444 3.86 -12.57 -3.12
CA THR A 444 4.63 -12.49 -1.87
C THR A 444 3.81 -12.95 -0.67
N LEU A 445 2.50 -12.65 -0.65
CA LEU A 445 1.58 -13.08 0.40
C LEU A 445 1.24 -14.55 0.26
N ALA A 446 1.08 -15.01 -0.98
CA ALA A 446 0.83 -16.40 -1.28
C ALA A 446 1.99 -17.29 -0.80
N LEU A 447 3.23 -16.94 -1.11
CA LEU A 447 4.40 -17.67 -0.61
C LEU A 447 4.54 -17.64 0.92
N GLY A 448 4.06 -16.57 1.59
CA GLY A 448 4.04 -16.49 3.06
C GLY A 448 3.03 -17.46 3.69
N LYS A 449 1.84 -17.60 3.09
CA LYS A 449 0.83 -18.58 3.51
C LYS A 449 1.35 -20.01 3.36
N ALA A 450 1.84 -20.36 2.17
CA ALA A 450 2.36 -21.71 1.89
C ALA A 450 3.44 -22.12 2.90
N GLN A 451 4.36 -21.21 3.21
CA GLN A 451 5.40 -21.49 4.21
C GLN A 451 4.85 -21.78 5.61
N ARG A 452 3.80 -21.08 6.06
CA ARG A 452 3.20 -21.39 7.36
C ARG A 452 2.54 -22.77 7.35
N ASP A 453 1.83 -23.10 6.29
CA ASP A 453 1.18 -24.41 6.21
C ASP A 453 2.22 -25.54 6.17
N ILE A 454 3.40 -25.31 5.56
CA ILE A 454 4.57 -26.21 5.67
C ILE A 454 5.07 -26.33 7.12
N ILE A 455 5.09 -25.26 7.92
CA ILE A 455 5.46 -25.34 9.34
C ILE A 455 4.47 -26.18 10.14
N LYS A 456 3.17 -26.08 9.86
CA LYS A 456 2.18 -26.96 10.48
C LYS A 456 2.38 -28.42 10.07
N MET A 457 2.72 -28.66 8.81
CA MET A 457 3.08 -30.00 8.32
C MET A 457 4.31 -30.54 9.06
N PHE A 458 5.34 -29.70 9.29
CA PHE A 458 6.45 -30.04 10.18
C PHE A 458 5.96 -30.43 11.57
N GLU A 459 5.10 -29.63 12.22
CA GLU A 459 4.58 -29.93 13.57
C GLU A 459 3.87 -31.30 13.64
N VAL A 460 3.07 -31.65 12.62
CA VAL A 460 2.42 -32.96 12.52
C VAL A 460 3.47 -34.08 12.40
N VAL A 461 4.44 -33.93 11.49
CA VAL A 461 5.53 -34.90 11.31
C VAL A 461 6.38 -35.04 12.58
N GLY A 462 6.64 -33.94 13.29
CA GLY A 462 7.34 -33.95 14.57
C GLY A 462 6.58 -34.74 15.63
N LYS A 463 5.25 -34.59 15.68
CA LYS A 463 4.40 -35.38 16.57
C LYS A 463 4.41 -36.86 16.21
N MET A 464 4.38 -37.21 14.93
CA MET A 464 4.52 -38.60 14.48
C MET A 464 5.87 -39.20 14.90
N LEU A 465 6.96 -38.42 14.78
CA LEU A 465 8.29 -38.82 15.20
C LEU A 465 8.37 -39.05 16.72
N GLU A 466 7.81 -38.15 17.53
CA GLU A 466 7.72 -38.32 18.99
C GLU A 466 6.89 -39.54 19.39
N ASN A 467 5.74 -39.76 18.73
CA ASN A 467 4.92 -40.93 19.01
C ASN A 467 5.69 -42.23 18.70
N SER A 468 6.56 -42.25 17.69
CA SER A 468 7.32 -43.45 17.31
C SER A 468 8.17 -44.01 18.46
N ILE A 469 8.84 -43.15 19.22
CA ILE A 469 9.67 -43.59 20.36
C ILE A 469 8.82 -43.95 21.58
N GLU A 470 7.66 -43.28 21.74
CA GLU A 470 6.73 -43.59 22.83
C GLU A 470 6.09 -44.96 22.63
N ILE A 471 5.61 -45.26 21.42
CA ILE A 471 5.04 -46.56 21.04
C ILE A 471 6.07 -47.68 21.22
N LEU A 472 7.34 -47.46 20.81
CA LEU A 472 8.42 -48.43 21.03
C LEU A 472 8.56 -48.81 22.51
N ARG A 473 8.34 -47.85 23.42
CA ARG A 473 8.46 -48.04 24.87
C ARG A 473 7.21 -48.64 25.51
N THR A 474 6.02 -48.20 25.11
CA THR A 474 4.77 -48.51 25.80
C THR A 474 3.97 -49.65 25.17
N ASN A 475 4.26 -50.01 23.91
CA ASN A 475 3.43 -50.90 23.10
C ASN A 475 1.97 -50.41 22.96
N ASP A 476 1.74 -49.10 23.05
CA ASP A 476 0.40 -48.52 22.95
C ASP A 476 -0.15 -48.63 21.52
N THR A 477 -1.08 -49.56 21.32
CA THR A 477 -1.72 -49.82 20.02
C THR A 477 -2.66 -48.70 19.59
N LYS A 478 -3.23 -47.94 20.54
CA LYS A 478 -4.09 -46.81 20.25
C LYS A 478 -3.25 -45.66 19.72
N LEU A 479 -2.14 -45.33 20.39
CA LEU A 479 -1.21 -44.30 19.91
C LEU A 479 -0.61 -44.66 18.55
N LEU A 480 -0.37 -45.95 18.29
CA LEU A 480 0.05 -46.45 16.97
C LEU A 480 -1.01 -46.16 15.90
N SER A 481 -2.28 -46.50 16.13
CA SER A 481 -3.36 -46.20 15.17
C SER A 481 -3.54 -44.70 14.94
N GLU A 482 -3.50 -43.89 16.00
CA GLU A 482 -3.60 -42.43 15.90
C GLU A 482 -2.44 -41.85 15.08
N THR A 483 -1.23 -42.39 15.23
CA THR A 483 -0.04 -41.96 14.49
C THR A 483 -0.14 -42.29 13.00
N ILE A 484 -0.70 -43.44 12.64
CA ILE A 484 -0.98 -43.78 11.24
C ILE A 484 -2.05 -42.83 10.68
N GLU A 485 -3.05 -42.44 11.46
CA GLU A 485 -4.07 -41.48 11.00
C GLU A 485 -3.53 -40.06 10.78
N LEU A 486 -2.49 -39.64 11.52
CA LEU A 486 -1.81 -38.35 11.30
C LEU A 486 -1.22 -38.24 9.89
N ASP A 487 -0.86 -39.35 9.24
CA ASP A 487 -0.35 -39.37 7.88
C ASP A 487 -1.37 -38.79 6.88
N ASN A 488 -2.65 -39.09 7.05
CA ASN A 488 -3.71 -38.50 6.23
C ASN A 488 -3.77 -36.97 6.36
N ILE A 489 -3.33 -36.42 7.50
CA ILE A 489 -3.24 -34.97 7.70
C ILE A 489 -2.04 -34.43 6.92
N VAL A 490 -0.90 -35.13 6.93
CA VAL A 490 0.29 -34.80 6.13
C VAL A 490 -0.05 -34.80 4.63
N ASP A 491 -0.72 -35.84 4.12
CA ASP A 491 -1.19 -35.95 2.73
C ASP A 491 -2.12 -34.79 2.33
N ASN A 492 -3.05 -34.42 3.22
CA ASN A 492 -3.95 -33.31 2.98
C ASN A 492 -3.19 -31.98 2.90
N TYR A 493 -2.20 -31.76 3.78
CA TYR A 493 -1.33 -30.59 3.70
C TYR A 493 -0.54 -30.58 2.39
N GLU A 494 0.07 -31.71 2.01
CA GLU A 494 0.84 -31.84 0.77
C GLU A 494 -0.01 -31.46 -0.44
N LYS A 495 -1.19 -32.06 -0.57
CA LYS A 495 -2.14 -31.74 -1.64
C LYS A 495 -2.59 -30.28 -1.64
N GLU A 496 -3.00 -29.73 -0.49
CA GLU A 496 -3.50 -28.36 -0.42
C GLU A 496 -2.41 -27.32 -0.73
N ILE A 497 -1.21 -27.53 -0.20
CA ILE A 497 -0.06 -26.63 -0.40
C ILE A 497 0.42 -26.74 -1.84
N SER A 498 0.55 -27.94 -2.40
CA SER A 498 1.00 -28.16 -3.78
C SER A 498 0.05 -27.52 -4.79
N LEU A 499 -1.27 -27.76 -4.67
CA LEU A 499 -2.27 -27.13 -5.55
C LEU A 499 -2.25 -25.59 -5.43
N PHE A 500 -2.00 -25.07 -4.23
CA PHE A 500 -1.90 -23.63 -4.01
C PHE A 500 -0.60 -23.03 -4.56
N LEU A 501 0.53 -23.72 -4.45
CA LEU A 501 1.80 -23.28 -5.02
C LEU A 501 1.79 -23.30 -6.55
N VAL A 502 1.13 -24.30 -7.15
CA VAL A 502 0.94 -24.39 -8.61
C VAL A 502 0.06 -23.25 -9.14
N SER A 503 -1.00 -22.86 -8.43
CA SER A 503 -1.86 -21.73 -8.87
C SER A 503 -1.16 -20.36 -8.82
N ILE A 504 -0.08 -20.23 -8.05
CA ILE A 504 0.79 -19.05 -8.07
C ILE A 504 1.68 -19.04 -9.33
N TYR A 505 1.99 -20.21 -9.89
CA TYR A 505 2.92 -20.38 -11.02
C TYR A 505 2.31 -19.97 -12.38
N GLU A 506 0.98 -19.94 -12.50
CA GLU A 506 0.26 -19.64 -13.74
C GLU A 506 0.16 -18.13 -14.08
N GLU A 507 0.39 -17.22 -13.13
CA GLU A 507 0.49 -15.78 -13.39
C GLU A 507 1.95 -15.40 -13.69
N GLU A 508 2.24 -14.56 -14.70
CA GLU A 508 3.60 -14.14 -15.11
C GLU A 508 4.53 -13.73 -13.94
N LEU A 509 5.22 -14.70 -13.33
CA LEU A 509 6.07 -14.49 -12.16
C LEU A 509 7.45 -13.96 -12.56
N SER A 510 8.01 -13.07 -11.73
CA SER A 510 9.45 -12.77 -11.85
C SER A 510 10.29 -13.97 -11.40
N GLU A 511 11.42 -14.22 -12.08
CA GLU A 511 12.36 -15.34 -11.86
C GLU A 511 12.61 -15.75 -10.38
N PRO A 512 12.78 -14.81 -9.41
CA PRO A 512 13.00 -15.18 -8.00
C PRO A 512 11.78 -15.83 -7.31
N ILE A 513 10.57 -15.47 -7.74
CA ILE A 513 9.32 -16.02 -7.16
C ILE A 513 9.13 -17.44 -7.68
N SER A 514 9.40 -17.68 -8.96
CA SER A 514 9.35 -19.02 -9.56
C SER A 514 10.33 -20.00 -8.90
N ARG A 515 11.56 -19.58 -8.60
CA ARG A 515 12.52 -20.40 -7.84
C ARG A 515 11.98 -20.74 -6.45
N LYS A 516 11.48 -19.75 -5.73
CA LYS A 516 10.97 -19.94 -4.37
C LYS A 516 9.75 -20.86 -4.29
N THR A 517 8.86 -20.80 -5.28
CA THR A 517 7.75 -21.76 -5.40
C THR A 517 8.25 -23.19 -5.54
N LYS A 518 9.28 -23.41 -6.38
CA LYS A 518 9.92 -24.73 -6.55
C LYS A 518 10.59 -25.20 -5.26
N ASP A 519 11.28 -24.30 -4.57
CA ASP A 519 11.94 -24.63 -3.30
C ASP A 519 10.92 -25.09 -2.24
N LEU A 520 9.75 -24.42 -2.16
CA LEU A 520 8.69 -24.80 -1.22
C LEU A 520 8.01 -26.12 -1.61
N LEU A 521 7.75 -26.36 -2.91
CA LEU A 521 7.22 -27.64 -3.39
C LEU A 521 8.15 -28.79 -3.02
N PHE A 522 9.46 -28.62 -3.22
CA PHE A 522 10.45 -29.62 -2.83
C PHE A 522 10.41 -29.92 -1.32
N ILE A 523 10.25 -28.90 -0.47
CA ILE A 523 10.19 -29.11 0.99
C ILE A 523 8.91 -29.84 1.40
N VAL A 524 7.79 -29.56 0.75
CA VAL A 524 6.52 -30.25 0.98
C VAL A 524 6.66 -31.75 0.66
N ASP A 525 7.21 -32.06 -0.51
CA ASP A 525 7.46 -33.43 -0.98
C ASP A 525 8.37 -34.20 -0.02
N GLU A 526 9.47 -33.59 0.43
CA GLU A 526 10.38 -34.23 1.38
C GLU A 526 9.77 -34.41 2.78
N LEU A 527 8.79 -33.59 3.20
CA LEU A 527 8.04 -33.80 4.45
C LEU A 527 7.01 -34.92 4.33
N GLU A 528 6.34 -35.04 3.19
CA GLU A 528 5.44 -36.17 2.90
C GLU A 528 6.22 -37.48 2.99
N HIS A 529 7.40 -37.55 2.36
CA HIS A 529 8.26 -38.73 2.43
C HIS A 529 8.65 -39.10 3.87
N ILE A 530 8.86 -38.11 4.75
CA ILE A 530 9.11 -38.37 6.17
C ILE A 530 7.86 -38.94 6.85
N GLY A 531 6.68 -38.38 6.60
CA GLY A 531 5.40 -38.89 7.07
C GLY A 531 5.20 -40.36 6.69
N ASP A 532 5.42 -40.65 5.41
CA ASP A 532 5.35 -41.98 4.80
C ASP A 532 6.29 -42.99 5.45
N ILE A 533 7.55 -42.61 5.68
CA ILE A 533 8.50 -43.51 6.38
C ILE A 533 8.01 -43.81 7.79
N ILE A 534 7.45 -42.82 8.49
CA ILE A 534 6.93 -43.04 9.85
C ILE A 534 5.69 -43.95 9.80
N SER A 535 4.72 -43.66 8.95
CA SER A 535 3.41 -44.35 8.91
C SER A 535 3.48 -45.74 8.26
N LYS A 536 4.20 -45.88 7.14
CA LYS A 536 4.24 -47.10 6.32
C LYS A 536 5.43 -48.00 6.63
N ASN A 537 6.47 -47.52 7.31
CA ASN A 537 7.60 -48.37 7.69
C ASN A 537 7.74 -48.50 9.21
N LEU A 538 8.01 -47.40 9.94
CA LEU A 538 8.24 -47.46 11.39
C LEU A 538 7.03 -48.01 12.13
N MET A 539 5.81 -47.52 11.85
CA MET A 539 4.61 -48.02 12.51
C MET A 539 4.32 -49.48 12.14
N LEU A 540 4.67 -49.96 10.94
CA LEU A 540 4.53 -51.38 10.60
C LEU A 540 5.52 -52.26 11.37
N SER A 541 6.77 -51.84 11.50
CA SER A 541 7.79 -52.52 12.32
C SER A 541 7.35 -52.59 13.78
N LEU A 542 6.83 -51.49 14.33
CA LEU A 542 6.31 -51.46 15.70
C LEU A 542 5.02 -52.28 15.86
N LYS A 543 4.13 -52.27 14.87
CA LYS A 543 2.92 -53.10 14.88
C LYS A 543 3.28 -54.59 14.89
N LYS A 544 4.26 -54.99 14.09
CA LYS A 544 4.78 -56.37 14.07
C LYS A 544 5.37 -56.74 15.43
N LYS A 545 6.21 -55.87 16.01
CA LYS A 545 6.75 -56.04 17.37
C LYS A 545 5.64 -56.30 18.41
N ILE A 546 4.57 -55.50 18.39
CA ILE A 546 3.46 -55.62 19.34
C ILE A 546 2.66 -56.90 19.11
N ASN A 547 2.29 -57.18 17.86
CA ASN A 547 1.46 -58.35 17.53
C ASN A 547 2.17 -59.68 17.79
N GLU A 548 3.47 -59.75 17.54
CA GLU A 548 4.29 -60.96 17.74
C GLU A 548 4.86 -61.04 19.16
N ASN A 549 4.49 -60.11 20.06
CA ASN A 549 4.95 -60.01 21.45
C ASN A 549 6.48 -60.01 21.60
N TYR A 550 7.17 -59.32 20.69
CA TYR A 550 8.62 -59.19 20.74
C TYR A 550 9.08 -58.13 21.73
N TYR A 551 10.15 -58.47 22.46
CA TYR A 551 10.82 -57.60 23.41
C TYR A 551 12.26 -57.38 22.94
N PHE A 552 12.62 -56.12 22.73
CA PHE A 552 14.02 -55.76 22.54
C PHE A 552 14.76 -55.89 23.87
N SER A 553 16.03 -56.26 23.83
CA SER A 553 16.91 -56.13 24.99
C SER A 553 17.03 -54.67 25.42
N ASP A 554 17.33 -54.41 26.69
CA ASP A 554 17.51 -53.04 27.21
C ASP A 554 18.55 -52.26 26.40
N GLN A 555 19.66 -52.92 26.06
CA GLN A 555 20.70 -52.36 25.19
C GLN A 555 20.17 -52.02 23.80
N GLY A 556 19.32 -52.88 23.21
CA GLY A 556 18.72 -52.64 21.91
C GLY A 556 17.75 -51.46 21.89
N ILE A 557 16.97 -51.27 22.94
CA ILE A 557 16.10 -50.09 23.08
C ILE A 557 16.94 -48.82 23.22
N ASP A 558 18.02 -48.87 23.99
CA ASP A 558 18.87 -47.71 24.21
C ASP A 558 19.65 -47.30 22.95
N GLU A 559 20.07 -48.26 22.13
CA GLU A 559 20.65 -48.01 20.80
C GLU A 559 19.66 -47.27 19.89
N ILE A 560 18.41 -47.73 19.80
CA ILE A 560 17.36 -47.08 19.00
C ILE A 560 17.08 -45.65 19.52
N LYS A 561 16.97 -45.49 20.85
CA LYS A 561 16.79 -44.16 21.47
C LYS A 561 17.96 -43.22 21.16
N GLU A 562 19.17 -43.74 21.12
CA GLU A 562 20.36 -42.94 20.84
C GLU A 562 20.33 -42.38 19.42
N LEU A 563 19.99 -43.21 18.42
CA LEU A 563 19.81 -42.73 17.05
C LEU A 563 18.64 -41.75 16.93
N TYR A 564 17.49 -42.09 17.53
CA TYR A 564 16.31 -41.22 17.57
C TYR A 564 16.64 -39.81 18.08
N ARG A 565 17.43 -39.68 19.15
CA ARG A 565 17.84 -38.36 19.69
C ARG A 565 18.66 -37.55 18.69
N GLU A 566 19.53 -38.20 17.93
CA GLU A 566 20.29 -37.52 16.88
C GLU A 566 19.39 -37.09 15.72
N VAL A 567 18.42 -37.92 15.31
CA VAL A 567 17.44 -37.54 14.28
C VAL A 567 16.55 -36.40 14.75
N LEU A 568 16.04 -36.44 15.99
CA LEU A 568 15.21 -35.38 16.57
C LEU A 568 15.96 -34.04 16.62
N LYS A 569 17.25 -34.06 16.99
CA LYS A 569 18.09 -32.87 16.97
C LYS A 569 18.28 -32.32 15.55
N THR A 570 18.42 -33.19 14.55
CA THR A 570 18.46 -32.77 13.14
C THR A 570 17.11 -32.19 12.70
N TYR A 571 15.99 -32.79 13.12
CA TYR A 571 14.64 -32.30 12.86
C TYR A 571 14.43 -30.89 13.43
N SER A 572 14.77 -30.67 14.70
CA SER A 572 14.64 -29.36 15.35
C SER A 572 15.46 -28.27 14.64
N LEU A 573 16.71 -28.57 14.28
CA LEU A 573 17.56 -27.64 13.53
C LEU A 573 17.02 -27.37 12.11
N THR A 574 16.44 -28.38 11.46
CA THR A 574 15.84 -28.22 10.13
C THR A 574 14.61 -27.32 10.19
N LEU A 575 13.70 -27.56 11.14
CA LEU A 575 12.54 -26.71 11.40
C LEU A 575 12.96 -25.27 11.75
N GLU A 576 13.97 -25.11 12.60
CA GLU A 576 14.49 -23.78 12.97
C GLU A 576 15.10 -23.06 11.76
N SER A 577 15.91 -23.76 10.95
CA SER A 577 16.51 -23.19 9.74
C SER A 577 15.45 -22.79 8.71
N PHE A 578 14.39 -23.57 8.56
CA PHE A 578 13.28 -23.28 7.66
C PHE A 578 12.41 -22.12 8.17
N THR A 579 12.17 -22.09 9.47
CA THR A 579 11.39 -21.04 10.13
C THR A 579 12.14 -19.72 10.04
N LEU A 580 13.41 -19.67 10.43
CA LEU A 580 14.19 -18.43 10.48
C LEU A 580 14.83 -18.04 9.14
N PHE A 581 14.77 -18.92 8.12
CA PHE A 581 15.55 -18.80 6.89
C PHE A 581 17.07 -18.65 7.12
N ASP A 582 17.57 -19.21 8.22
CA ASP A 582 18.97 -19.05 8.60
C ASP A 582 19.84 -20.11 7.93
N LYS A 583 20.65 -19.64 6.96
CA LYS A 583 21.62 -20.48 6.25
C LYS A 583 22.70 -21.07 7.15
N ASN A 584 23.03 -20.42 8.27
CA ASN A 584 24.02 -20.93 9.22
C ASN A 584 23.46 -22.14 9.96
N ILE A 585 22.18 -22.11 10.35
CA ILE A 585 21.51 -23.25 10.98
C ILE A 585 21.36 -24.40 9.97
N ALA A 586 21.01 -24.09 8.71
CA ALA A 586 21.00 -25.09 7.64
C ALA A 586 22.39 -25.76 7.47
N LEU A 587 23.49 -24.98 7.51
CA LEU A 587 24.86 -25.53 7.50
C LEU A 587 25.14 -26.45 8.69
N MET A 588 24.57 -26.18 9.87
CA MET A 588 24.69 -27.08 11.03
C MET A 588 23.99 -28.42 10.75
N VAL A 589 22.82 -28.43 10.09
CA VAL A 589 22.14 -29.66 9.66
C VAL A 589 23.02 -30.46 8.69
N LEU A 590 23.62 -29.81 7.68
CA LEU A 590 24.50 -30.48 6.73
C LEU A 590 25.68 -31.18 7.44
N LYS A 591 26.33 -30.51 8.40
CA LYS A 591 27.43 -31.09 9.18
C LYS A 591 27.01 -32.29 10.04
N ARG A 592 25.73 -32.39 10.40
CA ARG A 592 25.21 -33.52 11.18
C ARG A 592 25.04 -34.80 10.37
N ARG A 593 24.99 -34.72 9.04
CA ARG A 593 24.79 -35.89 8.18
C ARG A 593 25.82 -36.99 8.45
N GLU A 594 27.09 -36.62 8.50
CA GLU A 594 28.19 -37.55 8.76
C GLU A 594 28.14 -38.11 10.18
N ASN A 595 27.82 -37.27 11.18
CA ASN A 595 27.68 -37.71 12.57
C ASN A 595 26.58 -38.78 12.73
N VAL A 596 25.43 -38.59 12.10
CA VAL A 596 24.31 -39.56 12.17
C VAL A 596 24.67 -40.87 11.46
N LEU A 597 25.36 -40.81 10.33
CA LEU A 597 25.83 -42.01 9.62
C LEU A 597 26.85 -42.80 10.44
N ASN A 598 27.85 -42.12 11.01
CA ASN A 598 28.84 -42.75 11.88
C ASN A 598 28.16 -43.38 13.10
N LYS A 599 27.15 -42.70 13.66
CA LYS A 599 26.36 -43.23 14.77
C LYS A 599 25.55 -44.46 14.38
N LEU A 600 24.89 -44.45 13.23
CA LEU A 600 24.19 -45.62 12.70
C LEU A 600 25.13 -46.83 12.59
N THR A 601 26.31 -46.65 11.99
CA THR A 601 27.30 -47.73 11.84
C THR A 601 27.80 -48.24 13.19
N GLU A 602 28.05 -47.35 14.16
CA GLU A 602 28.42 -47.74 15.53
C GLU A 602 27.34 -48.62 16.17
N LEU A 603 26.07 -48.21 16.08
CA LEU A 603 24.93 -48.91 16.68
C LEU A 603 24.67 -50.26 16.00
N GLN A 604 24.77 -50.33 14.67
CA GLN A 604 24.68 -51.59 13.92
C GLN A 604 25.77 -52.58 14.34
N ASN A 605 27.01 -52.10 14.55
CA ASN A 605 28.10 -52.96 15.03
C ASN A 605 27.87 -53.44 16.47
N LYS A 606 27.32 -52.60 17.37
CA LYS A 606 26.91 -53.03 18.72
C LYS A 606 25.84 -54.13 18.65
N HIS A 607 24.84 -53.95 17.79
CA HIS A 607 23.81 -54.96 17.56
C HIS A 607 24.40 -56.28 17.05
N LEU A 608 25.31 -56.25 16.06
CA LEU A 608 25.98 -57.44 15.53
C LEU A 608 26.83 -58.17 16.58
N ASN A 609 27.53 -57.44 17.44
CA ASN A 609 28.28 -58.04 18.54
C ASN A 609 27.34 -58.72 19.54
N ARG A 610 26.21 -58.07 19.87
CA ARG A 610 25.17 -58.67 20.73
C ARG A 610 24.57 -59.94 20.13
N LEU A 611 24.41 -60.01 18.80
CA LEU A 611 23.96 -61.25 18.14
C LEU A 611 25.00 -62.37 18.26
N ARG A 612 26.29 -62.06 18.14
CA ARG A 612 27.38 -63.04 18.28
C ARG A 612 27.46 -63.63 19.70
N GLU A 613 27.08 -62.86 20.71
CA GLU A 613 27.00 -63.30 22.10
C GLU A 613 25.80 -64.22 22.39
N GLY A 614 24.87 -64.39 21.44
CA GLY A 614 23.78 -65.35 21.53
C GLY A 614 22.58 -64.89 22.34
N HIS A 615 22.41 -63.59 22.58
CA HIS A 615 21.25 -63.05 23.30
C HIS A 615 19.95 -63.31 22.53
N LYS A 616 19.05 -64.13 23.10
CA LYS A 616 17.85 -64.64 22.44
C LYS A 616 16.92 -63.52 21.96
N GLU A 617 16.68 -62.51 22.81
CA GLU A 617 15.87 -61.34 22.51
C GLU A 617 16.41 -60.54 21.31
N SER A 618 17.73 -60.55 21.12
CA SER A 618 18.37 -59.83 20.02
C SER A 618 18.25 -60.59 18.70
N ILE A 619 18.31 -61.93 18.74
CA ILE A 619 18.12 -62.78 17.56
C ILE A 619 16.68 -62.67 17.06
N GLU A 620 15.70 -62.75 17.95
CA GLU A 620 14.27 -62.68 17.62
C GLU A 620 13.86 -61.32 17.05
N THR A 621 14.52 -60.23 17.46
CA THR A 621 14.19 -58.85 17.04
C THR A 621 15.14 -58.23 16.02
N SER A 622 16.13 -58.97 15.52
CA SER A 622 17.24 -58.42 14.73
C SER A 622 16.81 -57.65 13.49
N THR A 623 15.89 -58.22 12.71
CA THR A 623 15.35 -57.57 11.50
C THR A 623 14.65 -56.26 11.85
N LEU A 624 13.74 -56.29 12.82
CA LEU A 624 13.03 -55.11 13.31
C LEU A 624 13.98 -54.04 13.86
N HIS A 625 15.03 -54.44 14.57
CA HIS A 625 16.02 -53.52 15.11
C HIS A 625 16.73 -52.75 14.00
N LEU A 626 17.24 -53.46 12.99
CA LEU A 626 17.94 -52.85 11.87
C LEU A 626 17.01 -52.02 10.99
N ASP A 627 15.78 -52.48 10.75
CA ASP A 627 14.78 -51.75 9.98
C ASP A 627 14.45 -50.40 10.64
N ILE A 628 14.21 -50.38 11.96
CA ILE A 628 13.94 -49.14 12.71
C ILE A 628 15.13 -48.16 12.63
N LEU A 629 16.36 -48.66 12.80
CA LEU A 629 17.55 -47.80 12.68
C LEU A 629 17.69 -47.20 11.26
N ASN A 630 17.43 -48.00 10.23
CA ASN A 630 17.49 -47.55 8.85
C ASN A 630 16.38 -46.55 8.51
N ASP A 631 15.16 -46.75 9.00
CA ASP A 631 14.06 -45.81 8.80
C ASP A 631 14.34 -44.45 9.47
N TYR A 632 14.92 -44.43 10.68
CA TYR A 632 15.39 -43.19 11.30
C TYR A 632 16.47 -42.49 10.47
N GLU A 633 17.39 -43.22 9.88
CA GLU A 633 18.40 -42.66 8.98
C GLU A 633 17.78 -42.07 7.71
N ARG A 634 16.78 -42.75 7.12
CA ARG A 634 16.05 -42.24 5.96
C ARG A 634 15.34 -40.93 6.28
N ILE A 635 14.66 -40.84 7.43
CA ILE A 635 14.07 -39.59 7.92
C ILE A 635 15.14 -38.49 8.01
N ASN A 636 16.30 -38.79 8.60
CA ASN A 636 17.41 -37.85 8.70
C ASN A 636 17.97 -37.43 7.34
N PHE A 637 17.94 -38.30 6.33
CA PHE A 637 18.35 -37.99 4.96
C PHE A 637 17.39 -36.99 4.29
N HIS A 638 16.08 -37.14 4.45
CA HIS A 638 15.09 -36.17 3.96
C HIS A 638 15.24 -34.80 4.65
N LEU A 639 15.47 -34.78 5.97
CA LEU A 639 15.79 -33.54 6.70
C LEU A 639 17.06 -32.84 6.17
N TYR A 640 18.10 -33.62 5.88
CA TYR A 640 19.32 -33.12 5.24
C TYR A 640 19.06 -32.50 3.86
N LYS A 641 18.22 -33.13 3.03
CA LYS A 641 17.84 -32.60 1.71
C LYS A 641 17.07 -31.28 1.84
N ILE A 642 16.14 -31.18 2.79
CA ILE A 642 15.42 -29.93 3.09
C ILE A 642 16.41 -28.82 3.45
N ALA A 643 17.35 -29.07 4.38
CA ALA A 643 18.36 -28.09 4.75
C ALA A 643 19.29 -27.70 3.59
N THR A 644 19.65 -28.66 2.73
CA THR A 644 20.43 -28.40 1.51
C THR A 644 19.69 -27.49 0.54
N ASN A 645 18.38 -27.67 0.39
CA ASN A 645 17.54 -26.81 -0.42
C ASN A 645 17.46 -25.39 0.15
N ILE A 646 17.28 -25.25 1.47
CA ILE A 646 17.28 -23.97 2.18
C ILE A 646 18.61 -23.21 1.99
N LEU A 647 19.74 -23.92 1.94
CA LEU A 647 21.05 -23.30 1.73
C LEU A 647 21.21 -22.72 0.31
N LYS A 648 20.68 -23.43 -0.69
CA LYS A 648 20.78 -23.08 -2.12
C LYS A 648 19.83 -21.95 -2.52
N GLY A 649 18.62 -21.91 -1.95
CA GLY A 649 17.63 -20.84 -2.12
C GLY A 649 18.04 -19.54 -1.44
#